data_AF-A0A8C0G3I2-F1
#
_entry.id   AF-A0A8C0G3I2-F1
#
_cell.length_a   1.000
_cell.length_b   1.000
_cell.length_c   1.000
_cell.angle_alpha   90.00
_cell.angle_beta   90.00
_cell.angle_gamma   90.00
#
_symmetry.space_group_name_H-M   'P 1'
#
loop_
_entity.id
_entity.type
_entity.pdbx_description
1 polymer ?
#
loop_
_entity_poly.entity_id
_entity_poly.type
_entity_poly.pdbx_seq_one_letter_code
_entity_poly.pdbx_strand_id
1 'polypeptide(L)'
;GKETESGCGERLRCWDERVDFQAAFLQTLAKYVPNIYSAEMDPLLEKQEEMAQIKIFDPLEWYLFREDPDVCLEKLRQCGASQLCGKVFKGGETTYSCRDCAIDPTCVLCMDCFQNSIHKNHRYKMHTSTGGGFCDCGDTEAWKTGPLCTNHEPGAANYFHFLFAHLIKYWLLPIREKTDHYYCVLFNDEHHSYDHVIYSLQRALGCELGEAQLHTTAIDKEGRRAVKEGPYVSCQETKEEIKRHSENVSQRPLHVEVLHADVMAHQKFALRLGSWLNKLMSYSSDFRQIFCQICLKEEADSEKPCLISMLMLWDAKLHKGARKILHELIFSSFFMEMEYKKLFAIEFVKYYKPLQKEYISDDHDRSISVTALSVQMFTVPTLARHLIEEQNVITVITETLLEVLPEYLDNNDKFNFQGYSQDKLGRVYAVICDLKYILITKPTVWTDRLRVRFLEGFRSFLRILTCMQGMEEIQRQIGQHIEVDPDWEAAIAIQMQLKNILLMFQEWCACDEDLLLEAYKECHAAVMRCSTSSQSREKTVLQLCGHTLESKRYRVSVDPVSIHLPLSRTLAGLHVRLSKTGAISRLQEFVPSEQFQVELLMEYPLRCLVLVAQVAAEMWRRNGLSLISQVFYYHDVKCREEMYDKDIIMLQIGASFMDPNLFLLLILQRYELVNAFKKIVPTKDQDLTKQYNILIEEMLQVLIYVVGERYMPGVSSVTKEEITMREIIHLLCIEPMAHSAIAKSLPENENNETGLEKVINKVAVFKKPGVSGHGVYELKDECMKEFNMFFYHYTKTQHSKAEHTQKKRRKQENRDEALPPPPPPEFSPAFSNVVKVLNCDIMMYILRTILQRAVQLETHLWTEAMIQMVLHLLCLGLLEEKQQLEKAPEEEVTFDFYHKASRMGSSALNALNILMLLEKLKSVPQLEAQKDMINWILQMFDTVKRLREKSSLVATAATTSGSETTKGDESTQDKEKAERKRKAEAARLHRQKIMAQMSALQRNFIETHKLLYENTQETQGREDSVMEEESIPLAIDSSKIALGPKRGPSITEKEVLTCILCQEEQEVRLESAAMVLSACVQKSTALTQHRGKTLELSGGRYLSSAKNISCSCSLLRTHFSDVLQPVLCHSEMPMVHMIPLTLRATGVRQPWCYHPQPFRS
;
A
#
# COMPACT_ATOMS: atom_id res chain seq x y z
N GLY A 1 -28.62 9.73 -67.92
CA GLY A 1 -27.75 10.73 -68.58
C GLY A 1 -28.55 11.99 -68.80
N LYS A 2 -28.06 13.12 -68.27
CA LYS A 2 -28.67 14.46 -68.15
C LYS A 2 -29.79 14.61 -67.11
N GLU A 3 -29.41 14.60 -65.83
CA GLU A 3 -30.18 15.22 -64.74
C GLU A 3 -29.29 15.46 -63.48
N THR A 4 -28.08 16.00 -63.65
CA THR A 4 -27.08 16.09 -62.55
C THR A 4 -26.53 17.49 -62.26
N GLU A 5 -27.10 18.59 -62.77
CA GLU A 5 -26.52 19.94 -62.53
C GLU A 5 -27.47 21.03 -62.01
N SER A 6 -28.72 20.74 -61.64
CA SER A 6 -29.65 21.78 -61.13
C SER A 6 -30.15 21.60 -59.69
N GLY A 7 -29.64 20.61 -58.95
CA GLY A 7 -30.15 20.27 -57.60
C GLY A 7 -29.65 21.15 -56.44
N CYS A 8 -28.63 22.00 -56.64
CA CYS A 8 -27.99 22.74 -55.55
C CYS A 8 -28.75 24.04 -55.19
N GLY A 9 -29.33 24.74 -56.17
CA GLY A 9 -30.01 26.02 -55.97
C GLY A 9 -31.42 25.93 -55.36
N GLU A 10 -32.14 24.81 -55.51
CA GLU A 10 -33.48 24.64 -54.93
C GLU A 10 -33.46 24.25 -53.45
N ARG A 11 -32.36 23.65 -52.95
CA ARG A 11 -32.25 23.24 -51.54
C ARG A 11 -32.05 24.43 -50.58
N LEU A 12 -31.38 25.50 -51.03
CA LEU A 12 -31.14 26.71 -50.24
C LEU A 12 -32.43 27.45 -49.86
N ARG A 13 -33.41 27.53 -50.79
CA ARG A 13 -34.62 28.35 -50.58
C ARG A 13 -35.55 27.85 -49.48
N CYS A 14 -35.50 26.56 -49.13
CA CYS A 14 -36.42 25.97 -48.17
C CYS A 14 -36.14 26.40 -46.71
N TRP A 15 -34.91 26.83 -46.40
CA TRP A 15 -34.48 27.19 -45.04
C TRP A 15 -34.19 28.69 -44.90
N ASP A 16 -33.78 29.37 -45.97
CA ASP A 16 -33.58 30.83 -45.98
C ASP A 16 -34.90 31.63 -45.95
N GLU A 17 -36.03 31.06 -46.36
CA GLU A 17 -37.33 31.76 -46.44
C GLU A 17 -38.25 31.54 -45.21
N ARG A 18 -37.83 30.75 -44.20
CA ARG A 18 -38.70 30.40 -43.05
C ARG A 18 -38.43 31.26 -41.81
N VAL A 19 -39.50 31.84 -41.25
CA VAL A 19 -39.48 32.71 -40.05
C VAL A 19 -39.02 31.97 -38.77
N ASP A 20 -39.09 30.64 -38.74
CA ASP A 20 -38.65 29.80 -37.62
C ASP A 20 -37.85 28.58 -38.13
N PHE A 21 -36.52 28.76 -38.23
CA PHE A 21 -35.56 27.71 -38.58
C PHE A 21 -35.64 26.52 -37.62
N GLN A 22 -35.86 26.76 -36.32
CA GLN A 22 -35.89 25.71 -35.31
C GLN A 22 -37.04 24.73 -35.60
N ALA A 23 -38.26 25.23 -35.75
CA ALA A 23 -39.41 24.37 -36.06
C ALA A 23 -39.22 23.59 -37.38
N ALA A 24 -38.65 24.22 -38.41
CA ALA A 24 -38.41 23.59 -39.71
C ALA A 24 -37.31 22.51 -39.65
N PHE A 25 -36.25 22.76 -38.90
CA PHE A 25 -35.16 21.81 -38.70
C PHE A 25 -35.63 20.59 -37.90
N LEU A 26 -36.36 20.82 -36.80
CA LEU A 26 -36.95 19.74 -36.00
C LEU A 26 -37.90 18.85 -36.82
N GLN A 27 -38.72 19.45 -37.69
CA GLN A 27 -39.58 18.70 -38.60
C GLN A 27 -38.80 17.90 -39.64
N THR A 28 -37.67 18.44 -40.11
CA THR A 28 -36.77 17.74 -41.04
C THR A 28 -36.14 16.53 -40.36
N LEU A 29 -35.61 16.68 -39.14
CA LEU A 29 -35.05 15.58 -38.37
C LEU A 29 -36.10 14.49 -38.09
N ALA A 30 -37.28 14.86 -37.60
CA ALA A 30 -38.39 13.93 -37.36
C ALA A 30 -38.83 13.17 -38.62
N LYS A 31 -38.64 13.74 -39.80
CA LYS A 31 -38.97 13.10 -41.09
C LYS A 31 -37.84 12.19 -41.60
N TYR A 32 -36.59 12.62 -41.53
CA TYR A 32 -35.49 11.90 -42.19
C TYR A 32 -34.74 10.94 -41.26
N VAL A 33 -34.61 11.24 -39.96
CA VAL A 33 -33.81 10.43 -39.02
C VAL A 33 -34.36 9.01 -38.87
N PRO A 34 -35.66 8.80 -38.58
CA PRO A 34 -36.23 7.44 -38.56
C PRO A 34 -36.01 6.69 -39.87
N ASN A 35 -36.21 7.34 -41.02
CA ASN A 35 -36.09 6.69 -42.33
C ASN A 35 -34.65 6.34 -42.74
N ILE A 36 -33.64 7.06 -42.22
CA ILE A 36 -32.23 6.81 -42.52
C ILE A 36 -31.67 5.70 -41.62
N TYR A 37 -32.09 5.68 -40.35
CA TYR A 37 -31.56 4.77 -39.34
C TYR A 37 -32.55 3.68 -38.89
N SER A 38 -33.63 3.44 -39.65
CA SER A 38 -34.68 2.46 -39.33
C SER A 38 -34.23 1.00 -39.35
N ALA A 39 -33.05 0.68 -39.88
CA ALA A 39 -32.56 -0.68 -40.04
C ALA A 39 -31.22 -0.84 -39.32
N GLU A 40 -31.26 -1.09 -38.01
CA GLU A 40 -30.06 -1.25 -37.18
C GLU A 40 -29.31 -2.56 -37.48
N MET A 41 -30.03 -3.59 -37.93
CA MET A 41 -29.50 -4.92 -38.25
C MET A 41 -28.97 -5.06 -39.69
N ASP A 42 -29.01 -4.01 -40.52
CA ASP A 42 -28.64 -4.05 -41.94
C ASP A 42 -27.15 -3.70 -42.16
N PRO A 43 -26.34 -4.55 -42.85
CA PRO A 43 -24.89 -4.37 -43.02
C PRO A 43 -24.44 -3.14 -43.85
N LEU A 44 -25.35 -2.33 -44.38
CA LEU A 44 -25.04 -1.16 -45.23
C LEU A 44 -24.84 0.14 -44.43
N LEU A 45 -23.93 0.12 -43.44
CA LEU A 45 -23.61 1.28 -42.59
C LEU A 45 -23.16 2.51 -43.40
N GLU A 46 -22.33 2.30 -44.43
CA GLU A 46 -21.81 3.37 -45.30
C GLU A 46 -22.91 4.12 -46.05
N LYS A 47 -23.95 3.41 -46.49
CA LYS A 47 -25.09 4.00 -47.20
C LYS A 47 -25.96 4.86 -46.28
N GLN A 48 -26.12 4.43 -45.02
CA GLN A 48 -26.82 5.23 -44.01
C GLN A 48 -26.05 6.53 -43.69
N GLU A 49 -24.72 6.45 -43.60
CA GLU A 49 -23.87 7.63 -43.39
C GLU A 49 -23.92 8.61 -44.58
N GLU A 50 -23.84 8.10 -45.81
CA GLU A 50 -23.96 8.91 -47.02
C GLU A 50 -25.33 9.62 -47.11
N MET A 51 -26.41 8.90 -46.79
CA MET A 51 -27.75 9.48 -46.76
C MET A 51 -27.90 10.56 -45.68
N ALA A 52 -27.35 10.35 -44.49
CA ALA A 52 -27.34 11.36 -43.42
C ALA A 52 -26.54 12.61 -43.84
N GLN A 53 -25.39 12.41 -44.50
CA GLN A 53 -24.57 13.49 -45.03
C GLN A 53 -25.37 14.34 -46.04
N ILE A 54 -25.92 13.71 -47.09
CA ILE A 54 -26.61 14.40 -48.20
C ILE A 54 -27.91 15.09 -47.75
N LYS A 55 -28.66 14.48 -46.83
CA LYS A 55 -30.01 14.93 -46.46
C LYS A 55 -30.05 15.84 -45.25
N ILE A 56 -29.05 15.78 -44.37
CA ILE A 56 -29.06 16.51 -43.08
C ILE A 56 -27.82 17.39 -42.95
N PHE A 57 -26.61 16.82 -43.04
CA PHE A 57 -25.38 17.58 -42.76
C PHE A 57 -24.99 18.55 -43.87
N ASP A 58 -25.07 18.19 -45.16
CA ASP A 58 -24.74 19.13 -46.24
C ASP A 58 -25.67 20.36 -46.19
N PRO A 59 -27.01 20.25 -46.10
CA PRO A 59 -27.87 21.42 -45.96
C PRO A 59 -27.53 22.29 -44.73
N LEU A 60 -27.13 21.66 -43.61
CA LEU A 60 -26.69 22.38 -42.40
C LEU A 60 -25.37 23.12 -42.61
N GLU A 61 -24.38 22.49 -43.25
CA GLU A 61 -23.08 23.08 -43.57
C GLU A 61 -23.26 24.27 -44.52
N TRP A 62 -24.00 24.10 -45.62
CA TRP A 62 -24.31 25.18 -46.55
C TRP A 62 -25.03 26.36 -45.87
N TYR A 63 -25.94 26.08 -44.95
CA TYR A 63 -26.63 27.13 -44.18
C TYR A 63 -25.70 27.80 -43.14
N LEU A 64 -24.80 27.04 -42.50
CA LEU A 64 -23.82 27.55 -41.54
C LEU A 64 -22.79 28.45 -42.21
N PHE A 65 -22.24 28.02 -43.35
CA PHE A 65 -21.16 28.71 -44.04
C PHE A 65 -21.64 29.83 -44.97
N ARG A 66 -22.93 29.84 -45.37
CA ARG A 66 -23.54 30.82 -46.30
C ARG A 66 -22.88 30.87 -47.69
N GLU A 67 -21.92 29.99 -47.94
CA GLU A 67 -21.20 29.76 -49.18
C GLU A 67 -20.85 28.27 -49.27
N ASP A 68 -20.18 27.87 -50.35
CA ASP A 68 -19.72 26.49 -50.53
C ASP A 68 -18.84 26.07 -49.33
N PRO A 69 -19.18 24.98 -48.61
CA PRO A 69 -18.44 24.53 -47.44
C PRO A 69 -16.95 24.31 -47.70
N ASP A 70 -16.56 23.74 -48.83
CA ASP A 70 -15.15 23.46 -49.13
C ASP A 70 -14.37 24.76 -49.34
N VAL A 71 -14.99 25.75 -49.99
CA VAL A 71 -14.42 27.09 -50.19
C VAL A 71 -14.29 27.86 -48.88
N CYS A 72 -15.32 27.81 -48.01
CA CYS A 72 -15.27 28.46 -46.70
C CYS A 72 -14.22 27.81 -45.79
N LEU A 73 -14.13 26.48 -45.80
CA LEU A 73 -13.17 25.72 -44.99
C LEU A 73 -11.73 25.96 -45.44
N GLU A 74 -11.47 26.10 -46.74
CA GLU A 74 -10.15 26.52 -47.23
C GLU A 74 -9.78 27.95 -46.78
N LYS A 75 -10.72 28.89 -46.81
CA LYS A 75 -10.50 30.26 -46.29
C LYS A 75 -10.23 30.27 -44.78
N LEU A 76 -10.97 29.46 -44.01
CA LEU A 76 -10.78 29.31 -42.56
C LEU A 76 -9.41 28.70 -42.23
N ARG A 77 -8.99 27.67 -42.97
CA ARG A 77 -7.65 27.07 -42.83
C ARG A 77 -6.51 28.04 -43.13
N GLN A 78 -6.75 29.04 -44.00
CA GLN A 78 -5.79 30.09 -44.33
C GLN A 78 -5.81 31.28 -43.35
N CYS A 79 -6.86 31.45 -42.54
CA CYS A 79 -7.04 32.60 -41.64
C CYS A 79 -6.69 32.33 -40.15
N GLY A 80 -6.48 31.09 -39.72
CA GLY A 80 -6.04 30.82 -38.34
C GLY A 80 -5.67 29.36 -38.07
N ALA A 81 -4.39 29.09 -37.84
CA ALA A 81 -3.97 27.84 -37.22
C ALA A 81 -4.26 27.92 -35.71
N SER A 82 -4.82 26.85 -35.15
CA SER A 82 -5.03 26.72 -33.69
C SER A 82 -3.71 26.96 -32.96
N GLN A 83 -3.69 27.81 -31.92
CA GLN A 83 -2.48 28.06 -31.12
C GLN A 83 -2.08 26.84 -30.28
N LEU A 84 -3.01 25.92 -30.04
CA LEU A 84 -2.84 24.67 -29.32
C LEU A 84 -3.09 23.47 -30.23
N CYS A 85 -2.21 22.46 -30.14
CA CYS A 85 -2.30 21.23 -30.94
C CYS A 85 -3.41 20.31 -30.46
N GLY A 86 -3.41 19.95 -29.16
CA GLY A 86 -4.48 19.16 -28.55
C GLY A 86 -4.68 17.75 -29.14
N LYS A 87 -3.76 17.24 -29.96
CA LYS A 87 -3.88 15.91 -30.60
C LYS A 87 -3.96 14.83 -29.53
N VAL A 88 -5.11 14.16 -29.43
CA VAL A 88 -5.34 13.04 -28.52
C VAL A 88 -4.57 11.81 -29.00
N PHE A 89 -3.82 11.19 -28.09
CA PHE A 89 -3.04 10.00 -28.36
C PHE A 89 -3.89 8.75 -28.27
N LYS A 90 -3.71 7.86 -29.25
CA LYS A 90 -4.27 6.50 -29.20
C LYS A 90 -3.34 5.56 -28.43
N GLY A 91 -3.90 4.49 -27.87
CA GLY A 91 -3.09 3.42 -27.26
C GLY A 91 -2.09 2.85 -28.27
N GLY A 92 -0.81 2.85 -27.92
CA GLY A 92 0.30 2.44 -28.79
C GLY A 92 1.00 3.59 -29.53
N GLU A 93 0.47 4.82 -29.52
CA GLU A 93 1.12 5.96 -30.20
C GLU A 93 2.34 6.48 -29.44
N THR A 94 3.38 6.88 -30.18
CA THR A 94 4.62 7.40 -29.59
C THR A 94 4.50 8.87 -29.22
N THR A 95 4.85 9.19 -27.98
CA THR A 95 4.81 10.53 -27.37
C THR A 95 6.21 10.96 -26.92
N TYR A 96 6.45 12.27 -26.91
CA TYR A 96 7.77 12.86 -26.68
C TYR A 96 7.74 13.87 -25.53
N SER A 97 8.51 13.64 -24.47
CA SER A 97 8.62 14.56 -23.33
C SER A 97 10.01 15.19 -23.28
N CYS A 98 10.10 16.53 -23.32
CA CYS A 98 11.38 17.25 -23.22
C CYS A 98 11.78 17.46 -21.75
N ARG A 99 12.92 16.91 -21.32
CA ARG A 99 13.38 16.98 -19.93
C ARG A 99 13.92 18.35 -19.53
N ASP A 100 14.37 19.13 -20.50
CA ASP A 100 14.98 20.43 -20.25
C ASP A 100 13.93 21.55 -20.20
N CYS A 101 12.84 21.41 -20.97
CA CYS A 101 11.81 22.45 -21.11
C CYS A 101 10.48 22.13 -20.41
N ALA A 102 10.14 20.87 -20.15
CA ALA A 102 8.87 20.54 -19.51
C ALA A 102 8.80 21.13 -18.08
N ILE A 103 7.61 21.55 -17.69
CA ILE A 103 7.30 22.00 -16.33
C ILE A 103 7.12 20.80 -15.41
N ASP A 104 6.51 19.71 -15.89
CA ASP A 104 6.36 18.45 -15.16
C ASP A 104 6.50 17.21 -16.08
N PRO A 105 6.62 15.98 -15.53
CA PRO A 105 6.84 14.75 -16.32
C PRO A 105 5.66 14.31 -17.20
N THR A 106 4.48 14.89 -17.02
CA THR A 106 3.28 14.58 -17.81
C THR A 106 3.22 15.35 -19.12
N CYS A 107 4.07 16.38 -19.31
CA CYS A 107 4.11 17.15 -20.56
C CYS A 107 4.61 16.31 -21.75
N VAL A 108 3.82 16.23 -22.81
CA VAL A 108 4.01 15.34 -23.95
C VAL A 108 3.68 16.02 -25.29
N LEU A 109 4.54 15.80 -26.28
CA LEU A 109 4.35 16.24 -27.67
C LEU A 109 4.04 15.05 -28.57
N CYS A 110 3.18 15.27 -29.56
CA CYS A 110 3.07 14.35 -30.69
C CYS A 110 4.32 14.44 -31.58
N MET A 111 4.56 13.41 -32.39
CA MET A 111 5.68 13.36 -33.34
C MET A 111 5.80 14.64 -34.17
N ASP A 112 4.70 15.08 -34.78
CA ASP A 112 4.70 16.23 -35.68
C ASP A 112 5.05 17.55 -34.96
N CYS A 113 4.54 17.75 -33.75
CA CYS A 113 4.87 18.93 -32.95
C CYS A 113 6.31 18.88 -32.45
N PHE A 114 6.77 17.71 -32.04
CA PHE A 114 8.15 17.51 -31.61
C PHE A 114 9.14 17.85 -32.74
N GLN A 115 8.93 17.32 -33.95
CA GLN A 115 9.80 17.56 -35.11
C GLN A 115 9.81 19.03 -35.59
N ASN A 116 8.72 19.75 -35.37
CA ASN A 116 8.55 21.15 -35.79
C ASN A 116 8.75 22.15 -34.63
N SER A 117 9.21 21.67 -33.46
CA SER A 117 9.53 22.51 -32.30
C SER A 117 11.03 22.61 -32.09
N ILE A 118 11.43 23.49 -31.18
CA ILE A 118 12.83 23.59 -30.71
C ILE A 118 13.26 22.34 -29.93
N HIS A 119 12.31 21.59 -29.37
CA HIS A 119 12.57 20.49 -28.42
C HIS A 119 13.27 19.28 -29.04
N LYS A 120 13.25 19.13 -30.36
CA LYS A 120 13.99 18.07 -31.07
C LYS A 120 15.50 18.10 -30.85
N ASN A 121 16.02 19.26 -30.48
CA ASN A 121 17.45 19.49 -30.22
C ASN A 121 17.80 19.43 -28.72
N HIS A 122 16.85 19.12 -27.84
CA HIS A 122 17.05 19.04 -26.39
C HIS A 122 17.12 17.57 -25.92
N ARG A 123 17.33 17.32 -24.62
CA ARG A 123 17.18 15.96 -24.06
C ARG A 123 15.71 15.62 -23.89
N TYR A 124 15.27 14.54 -24.50
CA TYR A 124 13.89 14.08 -24.45
C TYR A 124 13.80 12.59 -24.13
N LYS A 125 12.61 12.15 -23.69
CA LYS A 125 12.26 10.73 -23.48
C LYS A 125 11.07 10.38 -24.35
N MET A 126 11.09 9.19 -24.94
CA MET A 126 9.99 8.65 -25.73
C MET A 126 9.16 7.69 -24.87
N HIS A 127 7.85 7.82 -24.95
CA HIS A 127 6.89 6.96 -24.26
C HIS A 127 5.86 6.41 -25.24
N THR A 128 5.38 5.21 -24.99
CA THR A 128 4.22 4.66 -25.69
C THR A 128 2.97 5.04 -24.91
N SER A 129 2.05 5.76 -25.54
CA SER A 129 0.79 6.18 -24.92
C SER A 129 -0.08 4.95 -24.63
N THR A 130 -0.66 4.90 -23.43
CA THR A 130 -1.70 3.92 -23.08
C THR A 130 -3.09 4.34 -23.59
N GLY A 131 -3.19 5.50 -24.26
CA GLY A 131 -4.44 6.14 -24.67
C GLY A 131 -4.94 7.13 -23.62
N GLY A 132 -5.54 8.25 -24.05
CA GLY A 132 -6.22 9.23 -23.18
C GLY A 132 -5.44 10.51 -22.82
N GLY A 133 -4.18 10.66 -23.25
CA GLY A 133 -3.43 11.94 -23.17
C GLY A 133 -3.48 12.74 -24.48
N PHE A 134 -3.05 14.01 -24.49
CA PHE A 134 -3.00 14.84 -25.70
C PHE A 134 -1.71 15.65 -25.81
N CYS A 135 -1.44 16.17 -27.00
CA CYS A 135 -0.23 16.97 -27.27
C CYS A 135 -0.31 18.37 -26.65
N ASP A 136 0.66 18.70 -25.78
CA ASP A 136 0.77 19.98 -25.07
C ASP A 136 1.46 21.09 -25.89
N CYS A 137 1.59 20.90 -27.20
CA CYS A 137 2.13 21.94 -28.07
C CYS A 137 1.15 23.11 -28.12
N GLY A 138 1.64 24.31 -27.84
CA GLY A 138 0.86 25.54 -27.69
C GLY A 138 0.54 25.91 -26.24
N ASP A 139 0.74 24.99 -25.29
CA ASP A 139 0.43 25.23 -23.89
C ASP A 139 1.61 25.94 -23.20
N THR A 140 1.42 27.22 -22.89
CA THR A 140 2.42 28.03 -22.22
C THR A 140 2.69 27.61 -20.77
N GLU A 141 1.80 26.82 -20.16
CA GLU A 141 1.96 26.28 -18.79
C GLU A 141 2.62 24.89 -18.76
N ALA A 142 2.72 24.19 -19.90
CA ALA A 142 3.43 22.91 -19.99
C ALA A 142 4.94 23.07 -20.22
N TRP A 143 5.38 24.19 -20.78
CA TRP A 143 6.77 24.41 -21.19
C TRP A 143 7.38 25.69 -20.61
N LYS A 144 8.55 25.56 -19.98
CA LYS A 144 9.37 26.67 -19.49
C LYS A 144 9.82 27.60 -20.63
N THR A 145 10.10 27.04 -21.81
CA THR A 145 10.55 27.75 -23.02
C THR A 145 10.10 27.01 -24.28
N GLY A 146 9.78 27.76 -25.34
CA GLY A 146 9.37 27.21 -26.64
C GLY A 146 8.02 26.48 -26.67
N PRO A 147 6.94 27.03 -26.08
CA PRO A 147 5.67 26.32 -25.94
C PRO A 147 5.00 25.98 -27.27
N LEU A 148 5.33 26.68 -28.37
CA LEU A 148 4.70 26.53 -29.67
C LEU A 148 5.67 25.91 -30.69
N CYS A 149 5.15 25.06 -31.58
CA CYS A 149 5.86 24.65 -32.79
C CYS A 149 5.55 25.61 -33.95
N THR A 150 6.31 25.54 -35.04
CA THR A 150 6.15 26.43 -36.21
C THR A 150 4.78 26.33 -36.89
N ASN A 151 3.98 25.30 -36.59
CA ASN A 151 2.66 25.09 -37.18
C ASN A 151 1.51 25.69 -36.35
N HIS A 152 1.79 26.22 -35.15
CA HIS A 152 0.76 26.73 -34.23
C HIS A 152 1.04 28.20 -33.81
N GLU A 153 1.65 29.00 -34.69
CA GLU A 153 1.87 30.44 -34.45
C GLU A 153 0.57 31.28 -34.62
N PRO A 154 0.41 32.44 -33.93
CA PRO A 154 -0.86 33.16 -33.86
C PRO A 154 -1.32 33.80 -35.18
N GLY A 155 -2.60 33.57 -35.53
CA GLY A 155 -3.39 34.39 -36.46
C GLY A 155 -4.76 34.70 -35.86
N ALA A 156 -5.33 35.88 -36.16
CA ALA A 156 -6.59 36.36 -35.58
C ALA A 156 -7.70 36.47 -36.63
N ALA A 157 -8.91 35.99 -36.33
CA ALA A 157 -10.18 36.58 -36.78
C ALA A 157 -11.39 35.86 -36.18
N ASN A 158 -12.38 36.65 -35.72
CA ASN A 158 -13.74 36.28 -35.32
C ASN A 158 -14.64 36.10 -36.54
N TYR A 159 -15.57 35.15 -36.54
CA TYR A 159 -17.00 35.32 -36.93
C TYR A 159 -17.78 34.04 -36.55
N PHE A 160 -19.12 34.10 -36.62
CA PHE A 160 -20.11 33.07 -36.27
C PHE A 160 -20.56 33.12 -34.80
N HIS A 161 -21.84 33.36 -34.54
CA HIS A 161 -22.37 33.36 -33.17
C HIS A 161 -23.83 32.89 -33.03
N PHE A 162 -24.52 32.51 -34.12
CA PHE A 162 -25.99 32.42 -34.08
C PHE A 162 -26.62 31.03 -34.33
N LEU A 163 -25.86 29.97 -34.64
CA LEU A 163 -26.47 28.66 -35.02
C LEU A 163 -26.32 27.50 -34.03
N PHE A 164 -25.18 27.41 -33.35
CA PHE A 164 -24.86 26.25 -32.50
C PHE A 164 -25.85 26.06 -31.35
N ALA A 165 -26.52 27.12 -30.87
CA ALA A 165 -27.39 27.09 -29.70
C ALA A 165 -28.62 26.19 -29.88
N HIS A 166 -29.01 25.97 -31.13
CA HIS A 166 -30.24 25.26 -31.50
C HIS A 166 -30.00 23.77 -31.80
N LEU A 167 -28.78 23.38 -32.20
CA LEU A 167 -28.41 21.99 -32.49
C LEU A 167 -28.28 21.14 -31.22
N ILE A 168 -27.75 21.70 -30.13
CA ILE A 168 -27.51 20.94 -28.89
C ILE A 168 -28.81 20.70 -28.09
N LYS A 169 -29.84 21.55 -28.25
CA LYS A 169 -31.18 21.33 -27.65
C LYS A 169 -31.92 20.09 -28.21
N TYR A 170 -31.50 19.54 -29.36
CA TYR A 170 -32.13 18.33 -29.94
C TYR A 170 -31.81 17.05 -29.16
N TRP A 171 -30.70 17.03 -28.41
CA TRP A 171 -30.29 15.85 -27.66
C TRP A 171 -31.27 15.47 -26.52
N LEU A 172 -32.22 16.36 -26.19
CA LEU A 172 -33.11 16.27 -25.03
C LEU A 172 -34.64 16.27 -25.38
N LEU A 173 -35.02 16.17 -26.66
CA LEU A 173 -36.43 16.23 -27.07
C LEU A 173 -37.13 14.85 -27.04
N PRO A 174 -38.35 14.75 -26.47
CA PRO A 174 -39.16 13.54 -26.57
C PRO A 174 -39.73 13.38 -27.99
N ILE A 175 -39.62 12.16 -28.52
CA ILE A 175 -40.01 11.79 -29.88
C ILE A 175 -41.52 11.53 -29.95
N ARG A 176 -42.16 11.90 -31.06
CA ARG A 176 -43.54 11.51 -31.39
C ARG A 176 -43.56 10.18 -32.14
N GLU A 177 -44.17 9.18 -31.54
CA GLU A 177 -44.30 7.80 -32.04
C GLU A 177 -45.18 7.72 -33.30
N LYS A 178 -44.69 7.04 -34.35
CA LYS A 178 -45.48 6.78 -35.58
C LYS A 178 -45.38 5.36 -36.14
N THR A 179 -44.63 4.43 -35.54
CA THR A 179 -44.48 3.04 -36.06
C THR A 179 -44.37 1.99 -34.96
N ASP A 180 -45.21 0.95 -34.96
CA ASP A 180 -45.20 -0.13 -33.94
C ASP A 180 -44.03 -1.15 -34.11
N HIS A 181 -42.79 -0.68 -34.24
CA HIS A 181 -41.59 -1.50 -34.39
C HIS A 181 -40.61 -1.31 -33.23
N TYR A 182 -40.11 -2.43 -32.69
CA TYR A 182 -39.27 -2.48 -31.50
C TYR A 182 -38.03 -3.34 -31.72
N TYR A 183 -36.99 -3.03 -30.95
CA TYR A 183 -35.75 -3.79 -30.86
C TYR A 183 -35.58 -4.34 -29.45
N CYS A 184 -35.21 -5.61 -29.34
CA CYS A 184 -34.63 -6.15 -28.13
C CYS A 184 -33.12 -5.85 -28.16
N VAL A 185 -32.66 -5.03 -27.22
CA VAL A 185 -31.29 -4.50 -27.17
C VAL A 185 -30.60 -5.04 -25.94
N LEU A 186 -29.48 -5.72 -26.16
CA LEU A 186 -28.59 -6.19 -25.11
C LEU A 186 -27.48 -5.16 -24.91
N PHE A 187 -27.23 -4.78 -23.66
CA PHE A 187 -26.21 -3.81 -23.28
C PHE A 187 -24.99 -4.51 -22.69
N ASN A 188 -23.83 -3.88 -22.86
CA ASN A 188 -22.61 -4.33 -22.19
C ASN A 188 -22.67 -3.90 -20.72
N ASP A 189 -22.52 -4.86 -19.81
CA ASP A 189 -22.45 -4.60 -18.37
C ASP A 189 -21.04 -4.76 -17.82
N GLU A 190 -20.02 -5.08 -18.63
CA GLU A 190 -18.61 -5.29 -18.25
C GLU A 190 -18.37 -6.34 -17.13
N HIS A 191 -19.42 -7.02 -16.65
CA HIS A 191 -19.38 -8.01 -15.57
C HIS A 191 -19.45 -9.45 -16.11
N HIS A 192 -20.24 -9.68 -17.16
CA HIS A 192 -20.40 -11.02 -17.73
C HIS A 192 -19.25 -11.37 -18.69
N SER A 193 -18.71 -12.60 -18.57
CA SER A 193 -17.73 -13.10 -19.53
C SER A 193 -18.35 -13.31 -20.91
N TYR A 194 -17.52 -13.24 -21.96
CA TYR A 194 -17.99 -13.46 -23.33
C TYR A 194 -18.68 -14.81 -23.50
N ASP A 195 -18.17 -15.86 -22.86
CA ASP A 195 -18.78 -17.19 -22.91
C ASP A 195 -20.19 -17.22 -22.31
N HIS A 196 -20.45 -16.47 -21.23
CA HIS A 196 -21.77 -16.37 -20.62
C HIS A 196 -22.77 -15.64 -21.53
N VAL A 197 -22.31 -14.55 -22.16
CA VAL A 197 -23.14 -13.78 -23.12
C VAL A 197 -23.47 -14.63 -24.34
N ILE A 198 -22.46 -15.29 -24.92
CA ILE A 198 -22.62 -16.19 -26.07
C ILE A 198 -23.62 -17.30 -25.74
N TYR A 199 -23.46 -17.98 -24.61
CA TYR A 199 -24.37 -19.05 -24.18
C TYR A 199 -25.82 -18.55 -24.05
N SER A 200 -26.02 -17.39 -23.42
CA SER A 200 -27.36 -16.82 -23.20
C SER A 200 -28.03 -16.44 -24.52
N LEU A 201 -27.27 -15.87 -25.47
CA LEU A 201 -27.76 -15.52 -26.81
C LEU A 201 -28.10 -16.76 -27.64
N GLN A 202 -27.25 -17.78 -27.65
CA GLN A 202 -27.52 -19.03 -28.40
C GLN A 202 -28.82 -19.71 -27.93
N ARG A 203 -29.08 -19.70 -26.62
CA ARG A 203 -30.29 -20.31 -26.06
C ARG A 203 -31.54 -19.47 -26.30
N ALA A 204 -31.45 -18.15 -26.15
CA ALA A 204 -32.60 -17.27 -26.29
C ALA A 204 -33.00 -16.98 -27.75
N LEU A 205 -32.04 -16.96 -28.67
CA LEU A 205 -32.27 -16.64 -30.08
C LEU A 205 -32.25 -17.88 -30.99
N GLY A 206 -31.70 -19.00 -30.51
CA GLY A 206 -31.50 -20.19 -31.35
C GLY A 206 -30.45 -19.99 -32.45
N CYS A 207 -29.54 -19.02 -32.28
CA CYS A 207 -28.54 -18.65 -33.28
C CYS A 207 -27.28 -19.54 -33.22
N GLU A 208 -26.51 -19.59 -34.32
CA GLU A 208 -25.24 -20.32 -34.38
C GLU A 208 -24.14 -19.65 -33.53
N LEU A 209 -23.09 -20.41 -33.17
CA LEU A 209 -21.99 -19.90 -32.33
C LEU A 209 -21.31 -18.66 -32.95
N GLY A 210 -21.08 -18.67 -34.26
CA GLY A 210 -20.45 -17.55 -34.96
C GLY A 210 -21.30 -16.27 -34.91
N GLU A 211 -22.62 -16.39 -35.00
CA GLU A 211 -23.55 -15.26 -34.90
C GLU A 211 -23.57 -14.68 -33.47
N ALA A 212 -23.65 -15.54 -32.45
CA ALA A 212 -23.58 -15.13 -31.04
C ALA A 212 -22.24 -14.45 -30.71
N GLN A 213 -21.12 -14.93 -31.26
CA GLN A 213 -19.80 -14.31 -31.11
C GLN A 213 -19.73 -12.91 -31.76
N LEU A 214 -20.33 -12.75 -32.95
CA LEU A 214 -20.42 -11.45 -33.62
C LEU A 214 -21.26 -10.46 -32.79
N HIS A 215 -22.41 -10.90 -32.25
CA HIS A 215 -23.23 -10.07 -31.36
C HIS A 215 -22.43 -9.63 -30.13
N THR A 216 -21.79 -10.58 -29.44
CA THR A 216 -20.99 -10.33 -28.23
C THR A 216 -19.84 -9.35 -28.49
N THR A 217 -19.10 -9.53 -29.60
CA THR A 217 -17.99 -8.64 -29.97
C THR A 217 -18.46 -7.21 -30.26
N ALA A 218 -19.62 -7.05 -30.91
CA ALA A 218 -20.16 -5.73 -31.19
C ALA A 218 -20.73 -5.06 -29.93
N ILE A 219 -21.33 -5.83 -29.01
CA ILE A 219 -21.79 -5.33 -27.70
C ILE A 219 -20.61 -4.76 -26.91
N ASP A 220 -19.48 -5.47 -26.85
CA ASP A 220 -18.28 -4.98 -26.18
C ASP A 220 -17.76 -3.67 -26.83
N LYS A 221 -17.68 -3.64 -28.17
CA LYS A 221 -17.14 -2.50 -28.92
C LYS A 221 -18.02 -1.25 -28.84
N GLU A 222 -19.34 -1.40 -28.96
CA GLU A 222 -20.30 -0.28 -29.11
C GLU A 222 -21.02 0.05 -27.79
N GLY A 223 -20.95 -0.86 -26.81
CA GLY A 223 -21.65 -0.80 -25.52
C GLY A 223 -23.07 -1.37 -25.54
N ARG A 224 -23.60 -1.70 -26.72
CA ARG A 224 -24.94 -2.29 -26.90
C ARG A 224 -25.11 -2.85 -28.30
N ARG A 225 -26.09 -3.73 -28.50
CA ARG A 225 -26.52 -4.20 -29.82
C ARG A 225 -27.98 -4.65 -29.84
N ALA A 226 -28.71 -4.31 -30.89
CA ALA A 226 -29.97 -4.95 -31.21
C ALA A 226 -29.73 -6.44 -31.54
N VAL A 227 -30.39 -7.32 -30.80
CA VAL A 227 -30.30 -8.78 -30.95
C VAL A 227 -31.54 -9.39 -31.58
N LYS A 228 -32.66 -8.65 -31.58
CA LYS A 228 -33.90 -9.03 -32.26
C LYS A 228 -34.72 -7.81 -32.64
N GLU A 229 -35.32 -7.84 -33.82
CA GLU A 229 -36.28 -6.84 -34.32
C GLU A 229 -37.68 -7.46 -34.40
N GLY A 230 -38.73 -6.71 -34.03
CA GLY A 230 -40.11 -7.17 -34.18
C GLY A 230 -41.16 -6.33 -33.45
N PRO A 231 -42.40 -6.85 -33.33
CA PRO A 231 -43.43 -6.26 -32.48
C PRO A 231 -43.03 -6.31 -31.00
N TYR A 232 -43.54 -5.37 -30.19
CA TYR A 232 -43.22 -5.25 -28.76
C TYR A 232 -43.27 -6.58 -28.01
N VAL A 233 -44.33 -7.37 -28.21
CA VAL A 233 -44.53 -8.67 -27.55
C VAL A 233 -43.39 -9.64 -27.85
N SER A 234 -42.94 -9.72 -29.10
CA SER A 234 -41.89 -10.66 -29.51
C SER A 234 -40.51 -10.24 -29.00
N CYS A 235 -40.23 -8.94 -28.92
CA CYS A 235 -39.01 -8.41 -28.32
C CYS A 235 -39.02 -8.60 -26.79
N GLN A 236 -40.17 -8.41 -26.15
CA GLN A 236 -40.33 -8.63 -24.71
C GLN A 236 -40.15 -10.11 -24.33
N GLU A 237 -40.70 -11.05 -25.11
CA GLU A 237 -40.47 -12.49 -24.92
C GLU A 237 -38.98 -12.83 -24.99
N THR A 238 -38.26 -12.33 -25.99
CA THR A 238 -36.80 -12.55 -26.10
C THR A 238 -36.02 -11.92 -24.97
N LYS A 239 -36.43 -10.74 -24.48
CA LYS A 239 -35.84 -10.13 -23.29
C LYS A 239 -35.98 -11.04 -22.06
N GLU A 240 -37.17 -11.57 -21.81
CA GLU A 240 -37.40 -12.50 -20.68
C GLU A 240 -36.62 -13.82 -20.85
N GLU A 241 -36.45 -14.31 -22.08
CA GLU A 241 -35.66 -15.51 -22.37
C GLU A 241 -34.17 -15.30 -22.08
N ILE A 242 -33.60 -14.18 -22.52
CA ILE A 242 -32.19 -13.83 -22.26
C ILE A 242 -31.97 -13.71 -20.74
N LYS A 243 -32.87 -13.01 -20.02
CA LYS A 243 -32.79 -12.88 -18.57
C LYS A 243 -32.81 -14.24 -17.88
N ARG A 244 -33.78 -15.09 -18.20
CA ARG A 244 -33.93 -16.42 -17.59
C ARG A 244 -32.70 -17.31 -17.82
N HIS A 245 -32.13 -17.30 -19.02
CA HIS A 245 -30.92 -18.07 -19.30
C HIS A 245 -29.68 -17.51 -18.62
N SER A 246 -29.57 -16.18 -18.51
CA SER A 246 -28.45 -15.56 -17.79
C SER A 246 -28.51 -15.81 -16.28
N GLU A 247 -29.69 -15.82 -15.66
CA GLU A 247 -29.87 -16.11 -14.21
C GLU A 247 -29.54 -17.56 -13.84
N ASN A 248 -29.67 -18.49 -14.80
CA ASN A 248 -29.29 -19.89 -14.57
C ASN A 248 -27.76 -20.09 -14.51
N VAL A 249 -26.98 -19.12 -14.99
CA VAL A 249 -25.52 -19.18 -15.11
C VAL A 249 -24.84 -18.19 -14.15
N SER A 250 -25.45 -17.03 -13.90
CA SER A 250 -24.95 -15.92 -13.09
C SER A 250 -25.97 -15.48 -12.05
N GLN A 251 -25.52 -14.92 -10.92
CA GLN A 251 -26.42 -14.37 -9.88
C GLN A 251 -27.16 -13.10 -10.32
N ARG A 252 -26.73 -12.44 -11.41
CA ARG A 252 -27.38 -11.26 -11.98
C ARG A 252 -27.80 -11.53 -13.43
N PRO A 253 -29.00 -11.11 -13.86
CA PRO A 253 -29.40 -11.20 -15.26
C PRO A 253 -28.62 -10.20 -16.13
N LEU A 254 -28.45 -10.53 -17.41
CA LEU A 254 -27.94 -9.59 -18.41
C LEU A 254 -28.87 -8.36 -18.57
N HIS A 255 -28.28 -7.19 -18.79
CA HIS A 255 -29.05 -5.96 -19.00
C HIS A 255 -29.65 -5.89 -20.41
N VAL A 256 -30.97 -6.10 -20.49
CA VAL A 256 -31.73 -6.12 -21.76
C VAL A 256 -32.94 -5.19 -21.69
N GLU A 257 -33.11 -4.36 -22.73
CA GLU A 257 -34.25 -3.45 -22.87
C GLU A 257 -34.96 -3.63 -24.21
N VAL A 258 -36.24 -3.23 -24.24
CA VAL A 258 -37.03 -3.18 -25.47
C VAL A 258 -37.19 -1.71 -25.83
N LEU A 259 -36.56 -1.30 -26.93
CA LEU A 259 -36.52 0.08 -27.39
C LEU A 259 -37.30 0.24 -28.68
N HIS A 260 -38.02 1.35 -28.81
CA HIS A 260 -38.75 1.68 -30.04
C HIS A 260 -37.76 2.01 -31.18
N ALA A 261 -38.08 1.63 -32.42
CA ALA A 261 -37.20 1.85 -33.57
C ALA A 261 -36.80 3.32 -33.75
N ASP A 262 -37.76 4.25 -33.62
CA ASP A 262 -37.47 5.69 -33.64
C ASP A 262 -36.45 6.14 -32.58
N VAL A 263 -36.46 5.55 -31.38
CA VAL A 263 -35.50 5.88 -30.31
C VAL A 263 -34.10 5.43 -30.71
N MET A 264 -33.97 4.20 -31.25
CA MET A 264 -32.69 3.69 -31.76
C MET A 264 -32.15 4.54 -32.90
N ALA A 265 -33.01 4.93 -33.84
CA ALA A 265 -32.65 5.79 -34.96
C ALA A 265 -32.12 7.17 -34.50
N HIS A 266 -32.78 7.78 -33.51
CA HIS A 266 -32.37 9.07 -32.96
C HIS A 266 -31.09 8.98 -32.14
N GLN A 267 -30.89 7.90 -31.38
CA GLN A 267 -29.63 7.68 -30.66
C GLN A 267 -28.46 7.55 -31.65
N LYS A 268 -28.63 6.79 -32.75
CA LYS A 268 -27.60 6.64 -33.79
C LYS A 268 -27.31 7.96 -34.52
N PHE A 269 -28.35 8.73 -34.83
CA PHE A 269 -28.17 10.08 -35.38
C PHE A 269 -27.42 11.00 -34.41
N ALA A 270 -27.73 10.93 -33.11
CA ALA A 270 -27.07 11.76 -32.11
C ALA A 270 -25.57 11.45 -31.98
N LEU A 271 -25.17 10.17 -32.07
CA LEU A 271 -23.76 9.79 -32.15
C LEU A 271 -23.10 10.42 -33.38
N ARG A 272 -23.72 10.29 -34.56
CA ARG A 272 -23.19 10.89 -35.80
C ARG A 272 -23.11 12.42 -35.72
N LEU A 273 -24.11 13.06 -35.12
CA LEU A 273 -24.14 14.50 -34.88
C LEU A 273 -22.97 14.93 -33.98
N GLY A 274 -22.70 14.19 -32.89
CA GLY A 274 -21.54 14.47 -32.04
C GLY A 274 -20.21 14.32 -32.78
N SER A 275 -20.03 13.28 -33.59
CA SER A 275 -18.84 13.15 -34.45
C SER A 275 -18.71 14.29 -35.47
N TRP A 276 -19.83 14.76 -36.02
CA TRP A 276 -19.86 15.91 -36.94
C TRP A 276 -19.51 17.22 -36.21
N LEU A 277 -20.02 17.44 -34.99
CA LEU A 277 -19.66 18.58 -34.15
C LEU A 277 -18.16 18.57 -33.80
N ASN A 278 -17.59 17.40 -33.47
CA ASN A 278 -16.14 17.25 -33.27
C ASN A 278 -15.34 17.68 -34.51
N LYS A 279 -15.78 17.25 -35.70
CA LYS A 279 -15.17 17.68 -36.97
C LYS A 279 -15.28 19.20 -37.15
N LEU A 280 -16.43 19.79 -36.84
CA LEU A 280 -16.66 21.23 -36.97
C LEU A 280 -15.75 22.06 -36.04
N MET A 281 -15.60 21.62 -34.79
CA MET A 281 -14.72 22.26 -33.79
C MET A 281 -13.23 22.14 -34.12
N SER A 282 -12.84 21.15 -34.93
CA SER A 282 -11.46 21.01 -35.41
C SER A 282 -11.06 22.08 -36.43
N TYR A 283 -12.02 22.77 -37.06
CA TYR A 283 -11.74 23.73 -38.12
C TYR A 283 -11.32 25.12 -37.63
N SER A 284 -11.80 25.58 -36.47
CA SER A 284 -11.49 26.91 -35.93
C SER A 284 -11.70 26.98 -34.41
N SER A 285 -10.93 27.85 -33.74
CA SER A 285 -11.16 28.21 -32.33
C SER A 285 -12.54 28.81 -32.10
N ASP A 286 -13.04 29.63 -33.03
CA ASP A 286 -14.33 30.30 -32.87
C ASP A 286 -15.48 29.30 -32.68
N PHE A 287 -15.47 28.20 -33.44
CA PHE A 287 -16.46 27.13 -33.28
C PHE A 287 -16.42 26.49 -31.90
N ARG A 288 -15.22 26.34 -31.30
CA ARG A 288 -15.07 25.84 -29.93
C ARG A 288 -15.61 26.83 -28.91
N GLN A 289 -15.29 28.11 -29.05
CA GLN A 289 -15.75 29.16 -28.14
C GLN A 289 -17.28 29.25 -28.15
N ILE A 290 -17.89 29.29 -29.34
CA ILE A 290 -19.34 29.31 -29.50
C ILE A 290 -19.97 28.09 -28.83
N PHE A 291 -19.44 26.89 -29.12
CA PHE A 291 -19.93 25.65 -28.51
C PHE A 291 -19.88 25.71 -26.98
N CYS A 292 -18.74 26.13 -26.40
CA CYS A 292 -18.58 26.25 -24.96
C CYS A 292 -19.56 27.25 -24.34
N GLN A 293 -19.70 28.45 -24.94
CA GLN A 293 -20.62 29.48 -24.46
C GLN A 293 -22.07 29.02 -24.45
N ILE A 294 -22.49 28.26 -25.45
CA ILE A 294 -23.84 27.69 -25.51
C ILE A 294 -24.02 26.62 -24.44
N CYS A 295 -23.04 25.74 -24.30
CA CYS A 295 -23.08 24.68 -23.31
C CYS A 295 -23.10 25.22 -21.87
N LEU A 296 -22.51 26.39 -21.63
CA LEU A 296 -22.48 27.10 -20.36
C LEU A 296 -23.66 28.07 -20.16
N LYS A 297 -24.52 28.27 -21.17
CA LYS A 297 -25.63 29.23 -21.07
C LYS A 297 -26.69 28.73 -20.09
N GLU A 298 -26.95 29.51 -19.04
CA GLU A 298 -28.05 29.28 -18.11
C GLU A 298 -29.36 29.89 -18.67
N GLU A 299 -30.49 29.20 -18.51
CA GLU A 299 -31.81 29.77 -18.83
C GLU A 299 -32.22 30.71 -17.70
N ALA A 300 -32.48 31.99 -18.00
CA ALA A 300 -32.93 32.97 -17.01
C ALA A 300 -34.18 32.46 -16.28
N ASP A 301 -34.21 32.60 -14.94
CA ASP A 301 -35.29 32.19 -14.03
C ASP A 301 -35.52 30.67 -13.86
N SER A 302 -34.54 29.82 -14.23
CA SER A 302 -34.62 28.37 -14.08
C SER A 302 -33.49 27.81 -13.21
N GLU A 303 -33.81 27.05 -12.16
CA GLU A 303 -32.83 26.29 -11.35
C GLU A 303 -32.17 25.11 -12.11
N LYS A 304 -32.46 24.95 -13.41
CA LYS A 304 -31.93 23.85 -14.22
C LYS A 304 -30.42 24.02 -14.47
N PRO A 305 -29.64 22.92 -14.39
CA PRO A 305 -28.23 22.93 -14.76
C PRO A 305 -28.01 23.44 -16.19
N CYS A 306 -26.87 24.07 -16.45
CA CYS A 306 -26.44 24.36 -17.81
C CYS A 306 -26.28 23.05 -18.61
N LEU A 307 -26.21 23.17 -19.93
CA LEU A 307 -26.26 22.02 -20.83
C LEU A 307 -25.09 21.06 -20.64
N ILE A 308 -23.88 21.57 -20.42
CA ILE A 308 -22.74 20.70 -20.11
C ILE A 308 -22.95 19.95 -18.79
N SER A 309 -23.47 20.62 -17.75
CA SER A 309 -23.76 19.99 -16.47
C SER A 309 -24.85 18.93 -16.56
N MET A 310 -25.88 19.15 -17.40
CA MET A 310 -26.83 18.09 -17.73
C MET A 310 -26.12 16.91 -18.40
N LEU A 311 -25.30 17.14 -19.42
CA LEU A 311 -24.59 16.05 -20.11
C LEU A 311 -23.69 15.23 -19.17
N MET A 312 -23.00 15.89 -18.23
CA MET A 312 -22.22 15.20 -17.20
C MET A 312 -23.11 14.34 -16.30
N LEU A 313 -24.24 14.87 -15.81
CA LEU A 313 -25.17 14.13 -14.95
C LEU A 313 -25.88 12.95 -15.67
N TRP A 314 -25.92 12.99 -17.00
CA TRP A 314 -26.44 11.88 -17.81
C TRP A 314 -25.37 10.83 -18.16
N ASP A 315 -24.07 11.08 -17.89
CA ASP A 315 -22.96 10.19 -18.26
C ASP A 315 -23.22 8.72 -17.88
N ALA A 316 -23.59 8.46 -16.63
CA ALA A 316 -23.85 7.11 -16.12
C ALA A 316 -25.00 6.36 -16.84
N LYS A 317 -25.89 7.10 -17.52
CA LYS A 317 -27.03 6.54 -18.29
C LYS A 317 -26.71 6.33 -19.77
N LEU A 318 -25.56 6.82 -20.23
CA LEU A 318 -25.13 6.70 -21.62
C LEU A 318 -24.38 5.37 -21.81
N HIS A 319 -24.64 4.70 -22.93
CA HIS A 319 -23.84 3.53 -23.33
C HIS A 319 -22.43 3.94 -23.77
N LYS A 320 -21.48 3.01 -23.73
CA LYS A 320 -20.04 3.18 -24.07
C LYS A 320 -19.78 4.10 -25.28
N GLY A 321 -20.45 3.88 -26.41
CA GLY A 321 -20.30 4.71 -27.61
C GLY A 321 -20.70 6.18 -27.43
N ALA A 322 -21.79 6.46 -26.72
CA ALA A 322 -22.23 7.84 -26.45
C ALA A 322 -21.29 8.56 -25.48
N ARG A 323 -20.79 7.88 -24.44
CA ARG A 323 -19.80 8.44 -23.52
C ARG A 323 -18.51 8.82 -24.23
N LYS A 324 -18.01 7.97 -25.13
CA LYS A 324 -16.82 8.26 -25.92
C LYS A 324 -16.95 9.56 -26.72
N ILE A 325 -18.09 9.76 -27.37
CA ILE A 325 -18.36 10.98 -28.13
C ILE A 325 -18.48 12.19 -27.21
N LEU A 326 -19.14 12.07 -26.06
CA LEU A 326 -19.20 13.13 -25.05
C LEU A 326 -17.80 13.53 -24.56
N HIS A 327 -16.95 12.55 -24.26
CA HIS A 327 -15.54 12.80 -23.90
C HIS A 327 -14.81 13.53 -25.02
N GLU A 328 -14.89 13.04 -26.25
CA GLU A 328 -14.25 13.68 -27.41
C GLU A 328 -14.74 15.13 -27.60
N LEU A 329 -16.03 15.39 -27.39
CA LEU A 329 -16.61 16.74 -27.44
C LEU A 329 -16.01 17.64 -26.35
N ILE A 330 -15.91 17.17 -25.10
CA ILE A 330 -15.32 17.94 -24.00
C ILE A 330 -13.84 18.23 -24.27
N PHE A 331 -13.08 17.23 -24.71
CA PHE A 331 -11.66 17.39 -25.04
C PHE A 331 -11.46 18.37 -26.19
N SER A 332 -12.20 18.23 -27.29
CA SER A 332 -12.06 19.06 -28.48
C SER A 332 -12.66 20.47 -28.35
N SER A 333 -13.35 20.77 -27.24
CA SER A 333 -13.90 22.09 -26.94
C SER A 333 -13.30 22.69 -25.67
N PHE A 334 -13.86 22.35 -24.51
CA PHE A 334 -13.55 22.95 -23.21
C PHE A 334 -12.07 22.84 -22.82
N PHE A 335 -11.38 21.75 -23.17
CA PHE A 335 -9.99 21.56 -22.77
C PHE A 335 -8.96 22.17 -23.73
N MET A 336 -9.41 22.73 -24.86
CA MET A 336 -8.54 23.39 -25.83
C MET A 336 -8.22 24.85 -25.46
N GLU A 337 -8.96 25.45 -24.53
CA GLU A 337 -8.80 26.84 -24.13
C GLU A 337 -8.90 26.98 -22.61
N MET A 338 -7.90 27.61 -21.97
CA MET A 338 -7.79 27.65 -20.51
C MET A 338 -8.97 28.34 -19.81
N GLU A 339 -9.56 29.35 -20.44
CA GLU A 339 -10.75 30.03 -19.91
C GLU A 339 -11.94 29.08 -19.79
N TYR A 340 -12.25 28.33 -20.86
CA TYR A 340 -13.35 27.38 -20.86
C TYR A 340 -13.03 26.13 -20.04
N LYS A 341 -11.77 25.70 -19.99
CA LYS A 341 -11.32 24.61 -19.11
C LYS A 341 -11.58 24.95 -17.64
N LYS A 342 -11.31 26.20 -17.25
CA LYS A 342 -11.61 26.71 -15.91
C LYS A 342 -13.11 26.72 -15.63
N LEU A 343 -13.94 27.22 -16.56
CA LEU A 343 -15.40 27.25 -16.40
C LEU A 343 -15.99 25.83 -16.30
N PHE A 344 -15.52 24.91 -17.13
CA PHE A 344 -15.88 23.49 -17.05
C PHE A 344 -15.51 22.90 -15.69
N ALA A 345 -14.31 23.16 -15.19
CA ALA A 345 -13.86 22.64 -13.90
C ALA A 345 -14.69 23.16 -12.72
N ILE A 346 -15.16 24.41 -12.78
CA ILE A 346 -16.08 24.96 -11.78
C ILE A 346 -17.40 24.19 -11.78
N GLU A 347 -18.02 23.99 -12.95
CA GLU A 347 -19.25 23.20 -13.07
C GLU A 347 -19.04 21.73 -12.69
N PHE A 348 -17.89 21.13 -13.03
CA PHE A 348 -17.54 19.77 -12.61
C PHE A 348 -17.45 19.65 -11.09
N VAL A 349 -16.81 20.60 -10.40
CA VAL A 349 -16.71 20.59 -8.92
C VAL A 349 -18.08 20.79 -8.28
N LYS A 350 -18.93 21.66 -8.84
CA LYS A 350 -20.31 21.90 -8.38
C LYS A 350 -21.16 20.62 -8.37
N TYR A 351 -21.00 19.75 -9.36
CA TYR A 351 -21.71 18.46 -9.47
C TYR A 351 -20.84 17.25 -9.12
N TYR A 352 -19.67 17.45 -8.49
CA TYR A 352 -18.74 16.34 -8.22
C TYR A 352 -19.36 15.21 -7.40
N LYS A 353 -20.06 15.55 -6.32
CA LYS A 353 -20.70 14.57 -5.43
C LYS A 353 -21.69 13.64 -6.17
N PRO A 354 -22.72 14.14 -6.88
CA PRO A 354 -23.62 13.26 -7.62
C PRO A 354 -22.91 12.46 -8.72
N LEU A 355 -21.94 13.05 -9.42
CA LEU A 355 -21.17 12.34 -10.46
C LEU A 355 -20.41 11.13 -9.89
N GLN A 356 -19.75 11.29 -8.74
CA GLN A 356 -19.04 10.18 -8.12
C GLN A 356 -19.98 9.10 -7.58
N LYS A 357 -21.14 9.47 -7.01
CA LYS A 357 -22.13 8.49 -6.53
C LYS A 357 -22.72 7.63 -7.65
N GLU A 358 -23.04 8.27 -8.78
CA GLU A 358 -23.50 7.58 -9.98
C GLU A 358 -22.39 6.65 -10.49
N TYR A 359 -21.14 7.12 -10.60
CA TYR A 359 -20.01 6.30 -11.05
C TYR A 359 -19.73 5.09 -10.13
N ILE A 360 -19.83 5.24 -8.81
CA ILE A 360 -19.64 4.12 -7.85
C ILE A 360 -20.74 3.06 -8.00
N SER A 361 -21.93 3.46 -8.46
CA SER A 361 -23.06 2.58 -8.69
C SER A 361 -23.14 2.06 -10.14
N ASP A 362 -22.35 2.64 -11.04
CA ASP A 362 -22.24 2.31 -12.47
C ASP A 362 -21.56 0.94 -12.66
N ASP A 363 -21.69 0.36 -13.85
CA ASP A 363 -21.04 -0.87 -14.28
C ASP A 363 -19.91 -0.63 -15.30
N HIS A 364 -19.82 0.57 -15.88
CA HIS A 364 -18.79 0.92 -16.86
C HIS A 364 -17.41 1.22 -16.24
N ASP A 365 -16.34 1.08 -17.05
CA ASP A 365 -14.96 1.46 -16.69
C ASP A 365 -14.82 2.98 -16.46
N ARG A 366 -13.94 3.36 -15.52
CA ARG A 366 -13.59 4.76 -15.24
C ARG A 366 -13.12 5.48 -16.48
N SER A 367 -12.32 4.82 -17.33
CA SER A 367 -11.64 5.45 -18.49
C SER A 367 -12.60 6.14 -19.46
N ILE A 368 -13.86 5.69 -19.49
CA ILE A 368 -14.94 6.22 -20.34
C ILE A 368 -15.99 7.02 -19.54
N SER A 369 -15.83 7.17 -18.23
CA SER A 369 -16.70 8.02 -17.40
C SER A 369 -16.17 9.44 -17.33
N VAL A 370 -17.07 10.43 -17.30
CA VAL A 370 -16.71 11.84 -17.13
C VAL A 370 -15.88 12.09 -15.85
N THR A 371 -16.01 11.20 -14.85
CA THR A 371 -15.22 11.26 -13.60
C THR A 371 -13.70 11.04 -13.82
N ALA A 372 -13.29 10.39 -14.92
CA ALA A 372 -11.86 10.29 -15.27
C ALA A 372 -11.24 11.62 -15.69
N LEU A 373 -12.05 12.61 -16.09
CA LEU A 373 -11.55 13.91 -16.50
C LEU A 373 -10.97 14.73 -15.34
N SER A 374 -11.21 14.31 -14.09
CA SER A 374 -10.65 14.94 -12.89
C SER A 374 -9.13 15.13 -12.97
N VAL A 375 -8.41 14.15 -13.52
CA VAL A 375 -6.94 14.22 -13.69
C VAL A 375 -6.54 15.40 -14.57
N GLN A 376 -7.32 15.75 -15.59
CA GLN A 376 -7.03 16.85 -16.53
C GLN A 376 -7.23 18.24 -15.91
N MET A 377 -7.90 18.31 -14.76
CA MET A 377 -8.24 19.56 -14.06
C MET A 377 -7.48 19.71 -12.74
N PHE A 378 -7.46 18.64 -11.92
CA PHE A 378 -6.91 18.68 -10.57
C PHE A 378 -5.38 18.59 -10.53
N THR A 379 -4.74 18.15 -11.62
CA THR A 379 -3.27 18.14 -11.73
C THR A 379 -2.69 19.46 -12.27
N VAL A 380 -3.52 20.33 -12.85
CA VAL A 380 -3.09 21.62 -13.39
C VAL A 380 -2.89 22.61 -12.23
N PRO A 381 -1.67 23.06 -11.92
CA PRO A 381 -1.38 23.81 -10.68
C PRO A 381 -2.19 25.09 -10.50
N THR A 382 -2.33 25.88 -11.56
CA THR A 382 -3.03 27.16 -11.58
C THR A 382 -4.52 26.97 -11.33
N LEU A 383 -5.11 25.96 -11.99
CA LEU A 383 -6.51 25.61 -11.86
C LEU A 383 -6.81 24.93 -10.52
N ALA A 384 -6.00 23.97 -10.08
CA ALA A 384 -6.12 23.32 -8.78
C ALA A 384 -6.16 24.34 -7.64
N ARG A 385 -5.23 25.30 -7.64
CA ARG A 385 -5.21 26.41 -6.67
C ARG A 385 -6.51 27.22 -6.72
N HIS A 386 -6.98 27.57 -7.91
CA HIS A 386 -8.23 28.30 -8.09
C HIS A 386 -9.44 27.51 -7.55
N LEU A 387 -9.51 26.21 -7.81
CA LEU A 387 -10.60 25.35 -7.33
C LEU A 387 -10.58 25.17 -5.80
N ILE A 388 -9.40 25.16 -5.16
CA ILE A 388 -9.30 25.12 -3.70
C ILE A 388 -9.82 26.44 -3.10
N GLU A 389 -9.35 27.57 -3.61
CA GLU A 389 -9.66 28.89 -3.05
C GLU A 389 -11.11 29.34 -3.31
N GLU A 390 -11.61 29.11 -4.53
CA GLU A 390 -12.94 29.55 -4.95
C GLU A 390 -14.03 28.51 -4.76
N GLN A 391 -13.74 27.22 -5.02
CA GLN A 391 -14.75 26.14 -5.02
C GLN A 391 -14.63 25.17 -3.83
N ASN A 392 -13.67 25.38 -2.93
CA ASN A 392 -13.45 24.53 -1.75
C ASN A 392 -13.31 23.04 -2.09
N VAL A 393 -12.66 22.73 -3.21
CA VAL A 393 -12.69 21.39 -3.82
C VAL A 393 -12.17 20.27 -2.89
N ILE A 394 -11.20 20.54 -1.99
CA ILE A 394 -10.71 19.55 -1.02
C ILE A 394 -11.86 19.09 -0.11
N THR A 395 -12.64 20.03 0.41
CA THR A 395 -13.82 19.74 1.24
C THR A 395 -14.87 19.00 0.42
N VAL A 396 -15.11 19.39 -0.84
CA VAL A 396 -16.07 18.68 -1.72
C VAL A 396 -15.68 17.21 -1.92
N ILE A 397 -14.40 16.92 -2.19
CA ILE A 397 -13.91 15.55 -2.38
C ILE A 397 -13.99 14.75 -1.06
N THR A 398 -13.55 15.34 0.04
CA THR A 398 -13.54 14.66 1.36
C THR A 398 -14.94 14.42 1.92
N GLU A 399 -15.88 15.36 1.77
CA GLU A 399 -17.29 15.13 2.11
C GLU A 399 -17.97 14.12 1.16
N THR A 400 -17.51 14.01 -0.09
CA THR A 400 -17.99 12.95 -0.99
C THR A 400 -17.56 11.57 -0.48
N LEU A 401 -16.30 11.44 -0.04
CA LEU A 401 -15.82 10.21 0.62
C LEU A 401 -16.62 9.88 1.88
N LEU A 402 -16.90 10.87 2.73
CA LEU A 402 -17.69 10.69 3.96
C LEU A 402 -19.15 10.28 3.72
N GLU A 403 -19.67 10.45 2.50
CA GLU A 403 -21.02 10.00 2.15
C GLU A 403 -21.08 8.63 1.47
N VAL A 404 -19.99 8.18 0.86
CA VAL A 404 -19.93 6.86 0.19
C VAL A 404 -19.34 5.77 1.10
N LEU A 405 -18.49 6.17 2.05
CA LEU A 405 -17.89 5.27 3.03
C LEU A 405 -18.80 4.80 4.19
N PRO A 406 -19.95 5.42 4.53
CA PRO A 406 -20.83 4.94 5.59
C PRO A 406 -21.36 3.52 5.43
N GLU A 407 -21.43 2.99 4.20
CA GLU A 407 -21.78 1.58 3.96
C GLU A 407 -20.78 0.59 4.62
N TYR A 408 -19.58 1.07 4.94
CA TYR A 408 -18.51 0.29 5.58
C TYR A 408 -18.30 0.67 7.05
N LEU A 409 -19.20 1.42 7.68
CA LEU A 409 -19.07 1.77 9.11
C LEU A 409 -19.77 0.72 9.99
N ASP A 410 -19.11 0.38 11.10
CA ASP A 410 -19.68 -0.44 12.18
C ASP A 410 -20.50 0.41 13.16
N ASN A 411 -21.01 -0.22 14.21
CA ASN A 411 -21.81 0.45 15.26
C ASN A 411 -21.03 1.48 16.09
N ASN A 412 -19.71 1.55 15.96
CA ASN A 412 -18.82 2.49 16.65
C ASN A 412 -18.30 3.59 15.72
N ASP A 413 -18.91 3.75 14.54
CA ASP A 413 -18.46 4.67 13.48
C ASP A 413 -17.02 4.39 13.03
N LYS A 414 -16.59 3.12 13.06
CA LYS A 414 -15.28 2.66 12.56
C LYS A 414 -15.44 1.84 11.31
N PHE A 415 -14.45 1.89 10.41
CA PHE A 415 -14.54 1.05 9.21
C PHE A 415 -14.50 -0.44 9.55
N ASN A 416 -15.40 -1.19 8.92
CA ASN A 416 -15.42 -2.63 8.93
C ASN A 416 -15.75 -3.12 7.50
N PHE A 417 -14.87 -3.95 6.95
CA PHE A 417 -14.97 -4.40 5.55
C PHE A 417 -15.45 -5.84 5.41
N GLN A 418 -16.08 -6.42 6.44
CA GLN A 418 -16.57 -7.79 6.37
C GLN A 418 -17.61 -7.94 5.23
N GLY A 419 -17.33 -8.81 4.26
CA GLY A 419 -18.22 -9.06 3.12
C GLY A 419 -18.32 -7.90 2.11
N TYR A 420 -17.31 -7.02 2.06
CA TYR A 420 -17.28 -5.89 1.12
C TYR A 420 -17.30 -6.33 -0.36
N SER A 421 -17.78 -5.43 -1.23
CA SER A 421 -17.66 -5.57 -2.68
C SER A 421 -16.34 -4.96 -3.17
N GLN A 422 -15.46 -5.79 -3.72
CA GLN A 422 -14.18 -5.35 -4.28
C GLN A 422 -14.34 -4.36 -5.44
N ASP A 423 -15.36 -4.55 -6.29
CA ASP A 423 -15.65 -3.65 -7.41
C ASP A 423 -16.08 -2.25 -6.91
N LYS A 424 -17.08 -2.18 -6.03
CA LYS A 424 -17.54 -0.91 -5.45
C LYS A 424 -16.42 -0.18 -4.70
N LEU A 425 -15.65 -0.90 -3.87
CA LEU A 425 -14.55 -0.29 -3.13
C LEU A 425 -13.43 0.18 -4.09
N GLY A 426 -13.17 -0.56 -5.16
CA GLY A 426 -12.28 -0.16 -6.26
C GLY A 426 -12.70 1.16 -6.90
N ARG A 427 -14.01 1.38 -7.10
CA ARG A 427 -14.56 2.65 -7.60
C ARG A 427 -14.40 3.78 -6.59
N VAL A 428 -14.53 3.52 -5.28
CA VAL A 428 -14.26 4.53 -4.24
C VAL A 428 -12.79 5.00 -4.28
N TYR A 429 -11.85 4.14 -4.64
CA TYR A 429 -10.44 4.54 -4.81
C TYR A 429 -10.26 5.63 -5.87
N ALA A 430 -11.16 5.76 -6.83
CA ALA A 430 -11.14 6.84 -7.80
C ALA A 430 -11.22 8.23 -7.13
N VAL A 431 -12.08 8.37 -6.13
CA VAL A 431 -12.28 9.59 -5.35
C VAL A 431 -11.06 9.87 -4.47
N ILE A 432 -10.44 8.83 -3.89
CA ILE A 432 -9.19 8.96 -3.14
C ILE A 432 -8.06 9.44 -4.08
N CYS A 433 -7.97 8.91 -5.29
CA CYS A 433 -7.02 9.35 -6.30
C CYS A 433 -7.24 10.82 -6.70
N ASP A 434 -8.48 11.29 -6.78
CA ASP A 434 -8.78 12.70 -7.06
C ASP A 434 -8.27 13.64 -5.96
N LEU A 435 -8.39 13.21 -4.69
CA LEU A 435 -7.80 13.92 -3.56
C LEU A 435 -6.26 13.94 -3.63
N LYS A 436 -5.65 12.86 -4.12
CA LYS A 436 -4.21 12.86 -4.41
C LYS A 436 -3.88 13.90 -5.48
N TYR A 437 -4.60 13.92 -6.61
CA TYR A 437 -4.33 14.84 -7.71
C TYR A 437 -4.35 16.30 -7.28
N ILE A 438 -5.37 16.72 -6.53
CA ILE A 438 -5.50 18.13 -6.11
C ILE A 438 -4.39 18.58 -5.16
N LEU A 439 -3.76 17.65 -4.44
CA LEU A 439 -2.68 17.94 -3.49
C LEU A 439 -1.28 17.90 -4.12
N ILE A 440 -1.13 17.50 -5.39
CA ILE A 440 0.19 17.30 -6.04
C ILE A 440 1.03 18.57 -5.98
N THR A 441 0.44 19.72 -6.31
CA THR A 441 1.20 20.97 -6.41
C THR A 441 1.00 21.85 -5.18
N LYS A 442 1.96 21.76 -4.26
CA LYS A 442 2.06 22.61 -3.07
C LYS A 442 2.03 24.11 -3.41
N PRO A 443 1.23 24.93 -2.72
CA PRO A 443 1.21 26.37 -2.92
C PRO A 443 2.53 27.02 -2.52
N THR A 444 3.06 27.90 -3.37
CA THR A 444 4.24 28.73 -3.07
C THR A 444 3.88 30.02 -2.33
N VAL A 445 2.65 30.51 -2.53
CA VAL A 445 2.11 31.72 -1.89
C VAL A 445 0.82 31.36 -1.15
N TRP A 446 0.63 31.87 0.06
CA TRP A 446 -0.57 31.60 0.87
C TRP A 446 -1.38 32.88 1.09
N THR A 447 -2.64 32.87 0.64
CA THR A 447 -3.65 33.88 0.94
C THR A 447 -4.49 33.42 2.14
N ASP A 448 -5.12 34.34 2.86
CA ASP A 448 -5.95 33.99 4.02
C ASP A 448 -7.13 33.10 3.64
N ARG A 449 -7.73 33.37 2.47
CA ARG A 449 -8.79 32.53 1.91
C ARG A 449 -8.31 31.12 1.64
N LEU A 450 -7.13 30.95 1.01
CA LEU A 450 -6.56 29.64 0.74
C LEU A 450 -6.26 28.86 2.04
N ARG A 451 -5.72 29.52 3.08
CA ARG A 451 -5.49 28.91 4.39
C ARG A 451 -6.79 28.36 4.99
N VAL A 452 -7.85 29.19 4.99
CA VAL A 452 -9.17 28.79 5.53
C VAL A 452 -9.74 27.60 4.76
N ARG A 453 -9.76 27.65 3.41
CA ARG A 453 -10.29 26.56 2.58
C ARG A 453 -9.51 25.26 2.71
N PHE A 454 -8.19 25.34 2.77
CA PHE A 454 -7.36 24.17 3.03
C PHE A 454 -7.64 23.56 4.42
N LEU A 455 -7.76 24.39 5.46
CA LEU A 455 -8.08 23.91 6.82
C LEU A 455 -9.47 23.29 6.91
N GLU A 456 -10.48 23.82 6.21
CA GLU A 456 -11.81 23.20 6.09
C GLU A 456 -11.69 21.78 5.49
N GLY A 457 -10.97 21.64 4.39
CA GLY A 457 -10.74 20.36 3.75
C GLY A 457 -9.93 19.39 4.62
N PHE A 458 -8.92 19.90 5.33
CA PHE A 458 -8.13 19.11 6.28
C PHE A 458 -8.97 18.62 7.46
N ARG A 459 -9.84 19.46 8.04
CA ARG A 459 -10.78 19.05 9.10
C ARG A 459 -11.73 17.96 8.61
N SER A 460 -12.25 18.08 7.38
CA SER A 460 -13.09 17.04 6.78
C SER A 460 -12.31 15.74 6.61
N PHE A 461 -11.07 15.82 6.11
CA PHE A 461 -10.19 14.66 5.99
C PHE A 461 -9.90 13.99 7.34
N LEU A 462 -9.71 14.76 8.42
CA LEU A 462 -9.54 14.22 9.78
C LEU A 462 -10.76 13.42 10.26
N ARG A 463 -11.98 13.70 9.78
CA ARG A 463 -13.17 12.88 10.07
C ARG A 463 -13.06 11.49 9.45
N ILE A 464 -12.53 11.39 8.22
CA ILE A 464 -12.25 10.09 7.58
C ILE A 464 -11.20 9.33 8.42
N LEU A 465 -10.11 9.99 8.81
CA LEU A 465 -9.08 9.37 9.66
C LEU A 465 -9.61 8.97 11.04
N THR A 466 -10.61 9.69 11.57
CA THR A 466 -11.29 9.35 12.82
C THR A 466 -12.04 8.02 12.69
N CYS A 467 -12.70 7.75 11.56
CA CYS A 467 -13.33 6.46 11.28
C CYS A 467 -12.30 5.33 11.08
N MET A 468 -11.11 5.66 10.59
CA MET A 468 -10.01 4.68 10.44
C MET A 468 -9.25 4.41 11.75
N GLN A 469 -9.22 5.36 12.69
CA GLN A 469 -8.44 5.25 13.92
C GLN A 469 -9.01 4.14 14.80
N GLY A 470 -8.32 3.01 14.86
CA GLY A 470 -8.78 1.82 15.59
C GLY A 470 -9.86 1.04 14.85
N MET A 471 -9.87 1.05 13.51
CA MET A 471 -10.75 0.20 12.70
C MET A 471 -10.27 -1.26 12.69
N GLU A 472 -11.16 -2.22 12.40
CA GLU A 472 -10.81 -3.66 12.36
C GLU A 472 -10.11 -4.16 13.65
N GLU A 473 -10.64 -3.82 14.83
CA GLU A 473 -10.05 -4.26 16.09
C GLU A 473 -10.11 -5.79 16.22
N ILE A 474 -8.97 -6.37 16.59
CA ILE A 474 -8.80 -7.80 16.80
C ILE A 474 -8.67 -8.12 18.29
N GLN A 475 -9.24 -9.25 18.69
CA GLN A 475 -9.15 -9.77 20.06
C GLN A 475 -8.49 -11.15 20.07
N ARG A 476 -7.63 -11.39 21.06
CA ARG A 476 -6.86 -12.63 21.18
C ARG A 476 -7.76 -13.85 21.41
N GLN A 477 -7.56 -14.90 20.62
CA GLN A 477 -8.28 -16.17 20.79
C GLN A 477 -7.53 -17.09 21.78
N ILE A 478 -8.20 -17.43 22.89
CA ILE A 478 -7.67 -18.30 23.98
C ILE A 478 -8.34 -19.69 23.98
N GLY A 479 -9.35 -19.90 23.13
CA GLY A 479 -10.13 -21.14 22.98
C GLY A 479 -9.91 -21.82 21.62
N GLN A 480 -10.96 -21.96 20.83
CA GLN A 480 -10.85 -22.55 19.49
C GLN A 480 -10.09 -21.62 18.53
N HIS A 481 -9.44 -22.22 17.52
CA HIS A 481 -8.85 -21.46 16.42
C HIS A 481 -9.97 -20.77 15.63
N ILE A 482 -9.70 -19.58 15.08
CA ILE A 482 -10.67 -18.92 14.19
C ILE A 482 -10.96 -19.81 12.97
N GLU A 483 -12.23 -20.01 12.65
CA GLU A 483 -12.65 -20.92 11.57
C GLU A 483 -12.54 -20.26 10.18
N VAL A 484 -12.65 -18.94 10.12
CA VAL A 484 -12.63 -18.14 8.88
C VAL A 484 -11.77 -16.90 9.13
N ASP A 485 -10.73 -16.71 8.31
CA ASP A 485 -9.91 -15.49 8.37
C ASP A 485 -10.77 -14.26 7.98
N PRO A 486 -10.65 -13.13 8.70
CA PRO A 486 -11.38 -11.90 8.37
C PRO A 486 -10.86 -11.25 7.10
N ASP A 487 -11.71 -10.50 6.40
CA ASP A 487 -11.39 -9.75 5.17
C ASP A 487 -10.50 -8.52 5.47
N TRP A 488 -9.21 -8.76 5.73
CA TRP A 488 -8.25 -7.73 6.17
C TRP A 488 -7.66 -6.91 5.01
N GLU A 489 -7.74 -7.40 3.77
CA GLU A 489 -7.09 -6.83 2.60
C GLU A 489 -7.62 -5.43 2.27
N ALA A 490 -8.93 -5.20 2.43
CA ALA A 490 -9.56 -3.91 2.14
C ALA A 490 -9.02 -2.79 3.04
N ALA A 491 -8.86 -3.08 4.33
CA ALA A 491 -8.33 -2.14 5.32
C ALA A 491 -6.90 -1.71 4.99
N ILE A 492 -6.04 -2.67 4.60
CA ILE A 492 -4.68 -2.39 4.15
C ILE A 492 -4.68 -1.67 2.79
N ALA A 493 -5.58 -2.02 1.87
CA ALA A 493 -5.69 -1.38 0.57
C ALA A 493 -6.03 0.11 0.69
N ILE A 494 -7.00 0.49 1.53
CA ILE A 494 -7.31 1.90 1.79
C ILE A 494 -6.12 2.62 2.44
N GLN A 495 -5.46 2.00 3.43
CA GLN A 495 -4.24 2.55 4.04
C GLN A 495 -3.16 2.82 2.97
N MET A 496 -3.00 1.93 2.00
CA MET A 496 -2.07 2.08 0.87
C MET A 496 -2.43 3.22 -0.08
N GLN A 497 -3.72 3.42 -0.36
CA GLN A 497 -4.15 4.57 -1.16
C GLN A 497 -3.90 5.91 -0.45
N LEU A 498 -4.09 5.94 0.88
CA LEU A 498 -3.97 7.17 1.67
C LEU A 498 -2.53 7.55 2.06
N LYS A 499 -1.58 6.61 2.05
CA LYS A 499 -0.20 6.86 2.55
C LYS A 499 0.43 8.14 1.97
N ASN A 500 0.30 8.36 0.66
CA ASN A 500 0.86 9.53 -0.01
C ASN A 500 0.09 10.79 0.34
N ILE A 501 -1.25 10.70 0.43
CA ILE A 501 -2.11 11.83 0.80
C ILE A 501 -1.81 12.32 2.22
N LEU A 502 -1.56 11.40 3.17
CA LEU A 502 -1.13 11.74 4.53
C LEU A 502 0.16 12.57 4.51
N LEU A 503 1.17 12.13 3.76
CA LEU A 503 2.43 12.85 3.60
C LEU A 503 2.20 14.22 2.94
N MET A 504 1.39 14.28 1.88
CA MET A 504 1.09 15.52 1.14
C MET A 504 0.41 16.55 2.05
N PHE A 505 -0.60 16.16 2.84
CA PHE A 505 -1.21 17.06 3.83
C PHE A 505 -0.18 17.57 4.85
N GLN A 506 0.70 16.72 5.37
CA GLN A 506 1.77 17.14 6.29
C GLN A 506 2.73 18.14 5.64
N GLU A 507 3.09 17.94 4.36
CA GLU A 507 3.99 18.84 3.61
C GLU A 507 3.35 20.18 3.23
N TRP A 508 2.03 20.16 2.98
CA TRP A 508 1.22 21.36 2.78
C TRP A 508 1.06 22.16 4.07
N CYS A 509 0.80 21.50 5.20
CA CYS A 509 0.79 22.19 6.50
C CYS A 509 2.14 22.85 6.77
N ALA A 510 3.25 22.16 6.49
CA ALA A 510 4.60 22.67 6.71
C ALA A 510 5.05 23.80 5.75
N CYS A 511 4.20 24.31 4.85
CA CYS A 511 4.52 25.50 4.04
C CYS A 511 4.44 26.81 4.82
N ASP A 512 3.62 26.83 5.87
CA ASP A 512 3.16 28.04 6.53
C ASP A 512 3.02 27.72 8.03
N GLU A 513 3.72 28.48 8.88
CA GLU A 513 3.86 28.12 10.30
C GLU A 513 2.54 28.20 11.08
N ASP A 514 1.73 29.23 10.82
CA ASP A 514 0.43 29.38 11.50
C ASP A 514 -0.57 28.32 11.02
N LEU A 515 -0.53 27.97 9.73
CA LEU A 515 -1.29 26.84 9.20
C LEU A 515 -0.89 25.52 9.86
N LEU A 516 0.41 25.26 10.03
CA LEU A 516 0.92 24.06 10.65
C LEU A 516 0.47 23.93 12.12
N LEU A 517 0.48 25.03 12.87
CA LEU A 517 0.04 25.08 14.26
C LEU A 517 -1.47 24.84 14.39
N GLU A 518 -2.30 25.48 13.54
CA GLU A 518 -3.75 25.25 13.56
C GLU A 518 -4.11 23.82 13.11
N ALA A 519 -3.45 23.29 12.08
CA ALA A 519 -3.62 21.90 11.66
C ALA A 519 -3.22 20.91 12.76
N TYR A 520 -2.13 21.17 13.49
CA TYR A 520 -1.72 20.36 14.63
C TYR A 520 -2.78 20.35 15.73
N LYS A 521 -3.33 21.51 16.09
CA LYS A 521 -4.40 21.65 17.08
C LYS A 521 -5.66 20.88 16.69
N GLU A 522 -6.10 20.97 15.44
CA GLU A 522 -7.26 20.22 14.94
C GLU A 522 -7.03 18.70 14.98
N CYS A 523 -5.84 18.25 14.57
CA CYS A 523 -5.45 16.85 14.60
C CYS A 523 -5.36 16.33 16.06
N HIS A 524 -4.74 17.12 16.96
CA HIS A 524 -4.66 16.82 18.38
C HIS A 524 -6.05 16.66 19.00
N ALA A 525 -6.97 17.60 18.73
CA ALA A 525 -8.35 17.52 19.19
C ALA A 525 -9.05 16.25 18.69
N ALA A 526 -8.82 15.86 17.44
CA ALA A 526 -9.36 14.62 16.88
C ALA A 526 -8.80 13.36 17.58
N VAL A 527 -7.48 13.30 17.81
CA VAL A 527 -6.85 12.18 18.55
C VAL A 527 -7.43 12.08 19.96
N MET A 528 -7.55 13.20 20.66
CA MET A 528 -8.08 13.24 22.03
C MET A 528 -9.54 12.78 22.11
N ARG A 529 -10.37 13.09 21.10
CA ARG A 529 -11.74 12.55 21.02
C ARG A 529 -11.75 11.02 20.92
N CYS A 530 -10.92 10.44 20.07
CA CYS A 530 -10.80 8.97 19.94
C CYS A 530 -10.25 8.31 21.22
N SER A 531 -9.25 8.90 21.85
CA SER A 531 -8.63 8.33 23.06
C SER A 531 -9.54 8.40 24.30
N THR A 532 -10.58 9.24 24.28
CA THR A 532 -11.51 9.42 25.41
C THR A 532 -12.85 8.69 25.24
N SER A 533 -13.27 8.36 24.02
CA SER A 533 -14.60 7.80 23.73
C SER A 533 -14.83 6.35 24.17
N SER A 534 -13.79 5.51 24.25
CA SER A 534 -13.95 4.05 24.38
C SER A 534 -13.53 3.42 25.73
N GLN A 535 -13.50 4.14 26.86
CA GLN A 535 -12.75 3.63 28.02
C GLN A 535 -13.53 3.46 29.34
N SER A 536 -13.30 2.27 29.93
CA SER A 536 -13.61 1.88 31.31
C SER A 536 -13.16 2.93 32.33
N ARG A 537 -13.97 3.14 33.39
CA ARG A 537 -13.66 4.05 34.51
C ARG A 537 -12.59 3.50 35.47
N GLU A 538 -12.20 2.23 35.32
CA GLU A 538 -11.31 1.55 36.26
C GLU A 538 -9.83 1.94 36.00
N LYS A 539 -9.19 2.54 37.01
CA LYS A 539 -7.76 2.88 37.00
C LYS A 539 -6.95 1.81 37.70
N THR A 540 -5.78 1.51 37.16
CA THR A 540 -4.77 0.65 37.80
C THR A 540 -3.64 1.53 38.35
N VAL A 541 -3.27 1.30 39.60
CA VAL A 541 -2.13 1.96 40.24
C VAL A 541 -0.93 1.04 40.20
N LEU A 542 0.16 1.52 39.61
CA LEU A 542 1.42 0.82 39.51
C LEU A 542 2.50 1.56 40.32
N GLN A 543 3.07 0.90 41.32
CA GLN A 543 4.20 1.44 42.09
C GLN A 543 5.47 0.60 41.90
N LEU A 544 6.59 1.23 41.55
CA LEU A 544 7.92 0.58 41.43
C LEU A 544 9.03 1.62 41.69
N CYS A 545 10.09 1.24 42.40
CA CYS A 545 11.21 2.13 42.76
C CYS A 545 10.81 3.48 43.41
N GLY A 546 9.68 3.52 44.14
CA GLY A 546 9.17 4.75 44.76
C GLY A 546 8.35 5.65 43.83
N HIS A 547 8.25 5.32 42.54
CA HIS A 547 7.45 6.02 41.55
C HIS A 547 6.08 5.36 41.41
N THR A 548 5.03 6.16 41.25
CA THR A 548 3.64 5.69 41.13
C THR A 548 3.02 6.20 39.83
N LEU A 549 2.55 5.30 38.99
CA LEU A 549 1.77 5.58 37.79
C LEU A 549 0.31 5.20 38.05
N GLU A 550 -0.60 6.15 37.85
CA GLU A 550 -2.03 5.87 37.72
C GLU A 550 -2.41 5.92 36.25
N SER A 551 -2.81 4.78 35.68
CA SER A 551 -3.25 4.74 34.30
C SER A 551 -4.49 3.88 34.14
N LYS A 552 -5.20 4.06 33.03
CA LYS A 552 -6.39 3.27 32.74
C LYS A 552 -6.02 1.80 32.53
N ARG A 553 -6.91 0.92 32.98
CA ARG A 553 -6.74 -0.52 32.79
C ARG A 553 -6.95 -0.87 31.32
N TYR A 554 -5.90 -1.37 30.68
CA TYR A 554 -5.93 -1.94 29.34
C TYR A 554 -4.84 -3.00 29.22
N ARG A 555 -5.19 -4.19 28.72
CA ARG A 555 -4.31 -5.34 28.54
C ARG A 555 -4.41 -5.81 27.10
N VAL A 556 -3.34 -5.63 26.33
CA VAL A 556 -3.29 -6.03 24.92
C VAL A 556 -3.55 -7.53 24.76
N SER A 557 -3.19 -8.36 25.75
CA SER A 557 -3.46 -9.80 25.69
C SER A 557 -4.95 -10.19 25.82
N VAL A 558 -5.84 -9.23 26.11
CA VAL A 558 -7.27 -9.48 26.38
C VAL A 558 -8.18 -8.51 25.64
N ASP A 559 -7.86 -7.23 25.63
CA ASP A 559 -8.69 -6.17 25.07
C ASP A 559 -8.51 -6.05 23.53
N PRO A 560 -9.51 -5.57 22.78
CA PRO A 560 -9.41 -5.40 21.32
C PRO A 560 -8.36 -4.37 20.92
N VAL A 561 -7.52 -4.67 19.92
CA VAL A 561 -6.40 -3.84 19.46
C VAL A 561 -6.42 -3.74 17.94
N SER A 562 -5.93 -2.63 17.36
CA SER A 562 -5.83 -2.45 15.91
C SER A 562 -4.46 -1.91 15.51
N ILE A 563 -3.98 -2.29 14.32
CA ILE A 563 -2.77 -1.74 13.68
C ILE A 563 -3.05 -0.48 12.83
N HIS A 564 -4.33 -0.15 12.61
CA HIS A 564 -4.77 0.95 11.74
C HIS A 564 -4.93 2.25 12.55
N LEU A 565 -3.86 3.02 12.64
CA LEU A 565 -3.77 4.22 13.51
C LEU A 565 -3.42 5.51 12.74
N PRO A 566 -4.02 5.81 11.56
CA PRO A 566 -3.55 6.90 10.70
C PRO A 566 -3.69 8.29 11.35
N LEU A 567 -4.63 8.50 12.27
CA LEU A 567 -4.84 9.80 12.91
C LEU A 567 -3.70 10.10 13.91
N SER A 568 -3.36 9.15 14.79
CA SER A 568 -2.21 9.29 15.71
C SER A 568 -0.90 9.48 14.94
N ARG A 569 -0.73 8.76 13.83
CA ARG A 569 0.48 8.83 13.00
C ARG A 569 0.59 10.13 12.21
N THR A 570 -0.54 10.71 11.79
CA THR A 570 -0.59 12.07 11.21
C THR A 570 -0.14 13.11 12.22
N LEU A 571 -0.58 12.99 13.48
CA LEU A 571 -0.15 13.90 14.56
C LEU A 571 1.37 13.81 14.80
N ALA A 572 1.93 12.59 14.83
CA ALA A 572 3.39 12.40 14.92
C ALA A 572 4.13 13.05 13.74
N GLY A 573 3.62 12.88 12.52
CA GLY A 573 4.15 13.52 11.32
C GLY A 573 4.16 15.05 11.40
N LEU A 574 3.05 15.66 11.82
CA LEU A 574 2.95 17.12 12.02
C LEU A 574 3.89 17.61 13.13
N HIS A 575 4.03 16.86 14.23
CA HIS A 575 4.92 17.22 15.34
C HIS A 575 6.38 17.33 14.90
N VAL A 576 6.85 16.38 14.09
CA VAL A 576 8.22 16.41 13.54
C VAL A 576 8.41 17.61 12.61
N ARG A 577 7.38 18.02 11.86
CA ARG A 577 7.43 19.25 11.05
C ARG A 577 7.46 20.53 11.92
N LEU A 578 6.72 20.57 13.02
CA LEU A 578 6.76 21.68 13.98
C LEU A 578 8.16 21.84 14.58
N SER A 579 8.79 20.72 14.96
CA SER A 579 10.16 20.74 15.47
C SER A 579 11.15 21.22 14.41
N LYS A 580 11.04 20.71 13.17
CA LYS A 580 11.91 21.08 12.06
C LYS A 580 11.83 22.58 11.70
N THR A 581 10.64 23.17 11.77
CA THR A 581 10.41 24.59 11.45
C THR A 581 10.72 25.53 12.62
N GLY A 582 10.86 25.01 13.85
CA GLY A 582 11.01 25.82 15.06
C GLY A 582 9.68 26.35 15.63
N ALA A 583 8.58 26.19 14.89
CA ALA A 583 7.24 26.59 15.29
C ALA A 583 6.74 25.87 16.56
N ILE A 584 7.35 24.74 16.94
CA ILE A 584 7.03 24.03 18.19
C ILE A 584 7.15 24.91 19.44
N SER A 585 8.00 25.95 19.41
CA SER A 585 8.12 26.92 20.51
C SER A 585 6.80 27.67 20.82
N ARG A 586 5.93 27.81 19.81
CA ARG A 586 4.61 28.44 19.90
C ARG A 586 3.47 27.45 20.13
N LEU A 587 3.75 26.15 20.26
CA LEU A 587 2.69 25.12 20.36
C LEU A 587 1.74 25.38 21.54
N GLN A 588 2.26 25.89 22.66
CA GLN A 588 1.45 26.20 23.86
C GLN A 588 0.39 27.29 23.61
N GLU A 589 0.57 28.15 22.60
CA GLU A 589 -0.43 29.17 22.21
C GLU A 589 -1.69 28.52 21.59
N PHE A 590 -1.53 27.35 20.98
CA PHE A 590 -2.60 26.64 20.25
C PHE A 590 -3.14 25.44 21.02
N VAL A 591 -2.28 24.74 21.76
CA VAL A 591 -2.64 23.60 22.61
C VAL A 591 -2.09 23.84 24.01
N PRO A 592 -2.92 24.29 24.96
CA PRO A 592 -2.51 24.52 26.35
C PRO A 592 -1.94 23.26 26.99
N SER A 593 -0.99 23.43 27.92
CA SER A 593 -0.30 22.29 28.56
C SER A 593 -1.25 21.35 29.32
N GLU A 594 -2.36 21.86 29.86
CA GLU A 594 -3.38 21.04 30.54
C GLU A 594 -4.14 20.12 29.58
N GLN A 595 -4.22 20.49 28.30
CA GLN A 595 -4.88 19.71 27.26
C GLN A 595 -3.94 18.71 26.58
N PHE A 596 -2.63 18.93 26.70
CA PHE A 596 -1.59 18.11 26.06
C PHE A 596 -1.28 16.84 26.88
N GLN A 597 -2.25 15.93 26.96
CA GLN A 597 -2.17 14.67 27.72
C GLN A 597 -1.40 13.61 26.92
N VAL A 598 -0.07 13.69 26.98
CA VAL A 598 0.84 12.89 26.16
C VAL A 598 0.65 11.38 26.35
N GLU A 599 0.30 10.93 27.55
CA GLU A 599 0.00 9.53 27.85
C GLU A 599 -1.16 8.99 27.00
N LEU A 600 -2.15 9.82 26.65
CA LEU A 600 -3.27 9.43 25.80
C LEU A 600 -2.94 9.50 24.30
N LEU A 601 -1.96 10.32 23.91
CA LEU A 601 -1.49 10.43 22.53
C LEU A 601 -0.70 9.18 22.12
N MET A 602 0.16 8.69 23.01
CA MET A 602 0.99 7.51 22.76
C MET A 602 0.28 6.17 22.99
N GLU A 603 -0.91 6.18 23.59
CA GLU A 603 -1.64 4.99 24.01
C GLU A 603 -1.91 4.03 22.84
N TYR A 604 -2.40 4.51 21.70
CA TYR A 604 -2.68 3.68 20.53
C TYR A 604 -1.39 3.09 19.91
N PRO A 605 -0.35 3.89 19.59
CA PRO A 605 0.92 3.36 19.10
C PRO A 605 1.57 2.34 20.04
N LEU A 606 1.55 2.57 21.36
CA LEU A 606 2.10 1.64 22.33
C LEU A 606 1.35 0.29 22.33
N ARG A 607 0.02 0.29 22.20
CA ARG A 607 -0.77 -0.95 22.07
C ARG A 607 -0.41 -1.73 20.81
N CYS A 608 -0.22 -1.04 19.69
CA CYS A 608 0.19 -1.65 18.43
C CYS A 608 1.57 -2.32 18.54
N LEU A 609 2.56 -1.63 19.12
CA LEU A 609 3.90 -2.20 19.36
C LEU A 609 3.85 -3.42 20.29
N VAL A 610 3.03 -3.37 21.35
CA VAL A 610 2.83 -4.52 22.24
C VAL A 610 2.14 -5.68 21.54
N LEU A 611 1.16 -5.43 20.66
CA LEU A 611 0.50 -6.47 19.88
C LEU A 611 1.53 -7.22 19.03
N VAL A 612 2.40 -6.47 18.32
CA VAL A 612 3.50 -7.07 17.52
C VAL A 612 4.44 -7.88 18.41
N ALA A 613 4.81 -7.37 19.58
CA ALA A 613 5.64 -8.09 20.54
C ALA A 613 4.98 -9.39 21.04
N GLN A 614 3.66 -9.37 21.29
CA GLN A 614 2.91 -10.56 21.71
C GLN A 614 2.74 -11.58 20.58
N VAL A 615 2.60 -11.14 19.32
CA VAL A 615 2.61 -12.01 18.14
C VAL A 615 3.99 -12.68 18.01
N ALA A 616 5.08 -11.93 18.19
CA ALA A 616 6.44 -12.46 18.23
C ALA A 616 6.66 -13.44 19.39
N ALA A 617 6.02 -13.22 20.54
CA ALA A 617 5.98 -14.13 21.69
C ALA A 617 5.01 -15.31 21.50
N GLU A 618 4.47 -15.50 20.29
CA GLU A 618 3.63 -16.64 19.92
C GLU A 618 2.28 -16.71 20.67
N MET A 619 1.86 -15.60 21.30
CA MET A 619 0.65 -15.56 22.11
C MET A 619 -0.63 -15.60 21.26
N TRP A 620 -0.55 -15.21 19.98
CA TRP A 620 -1.69 -14.99 19.08
C TRP A 620 -1.83 -16.05 17.97
N ARG A 621 -1.21 -17.22 18.11
CA ARG A 621 -1.22 -18.29 17.08
C ARG A 621 -2.61 -18.75 16.62
N ARG A 622 -3.65 -18.53 17.44
CA ARG A 622 -5.03 -18.97 17.17
C ARG A 622 -5.87 -17.96 16.37
N ASN A 623 -5.31 -16.78 16.09
CA ASN A 623 -5.95 -15.70 15.34
C ASN A 623 -5.78 -15.81 13.81
N GLY A 624 -5.27 -16.94 13.30
CA GLY A 624 -5.15 -17.20 11.86
C GLY A 624 -3.99 -16.47 11.17
N LEU A 625 -3.88 -16.67 9.85
CA LEU A 625 -2.81 -16.09 9.02
C LEU A 625 -3.07 -14.61 8.70
N SER A 626 -4.31 -14.15 8.84
CA SER A 626 -4.68 -12.74 8.65
C SER A 626 -3.85 -11.81 9.55
N LEU A 627 -3.76 -12.11 10.85
CA LEU A 627 -2.99 -11.30 11.79
C LEU A 627 -1.50 -11.26 11.43
N ILE A 628 -0.93 -12.41 11.06
CA ILE A 628 0.48 -12.50 10.67
C ILE A 628 0.73 -11.64 9.42
N SER A 629 -0.20 -11.66 8.46
CA SER A 629 -0.13 -10.84 7.24
C SER A 629 -0.21 -9.35 7.56
N GLN A 630 -1.10 -8.95 8.46
CA GLN A 630 -1.21 -7.56 8.94
C GLN A 630 0.09 -7.06 9.60
N VAL A 631 0.69 -7.87 10.48
CA VAL A 631 1.99 -7.55 11.11
C VAL A 631 3.12 -7.52 10.08
N PHE A 632 3.09 -8.37 9.06
CA PHE A 632 4.04 -8.32 7.95
C PHE A 632 3.97 -6.97 7.23
N TYR A 633 2.76 -6.53 6.83
CA TYR A 633 2.60 -5.23 6.17
C TYR A 633 3.07 -4.10 7.06
N TYR A 634 2.74 -4.08 8.35
CA TYR A 634 3.19 -3.06 9.30
C TYR A 634 4.70 -2.76 9.27
N HIS A 635 5.53 -3.78 9.02
CA HIS A 635 6.99 -3.64 8.88
C HIS A 635 7.50 -3.53 7.42
N ASP A 636 6.64 -3.75 6.43
CA ASP A 636 7.01 -3.76 5.02
C ASP A 636 7.40 -2.36 4.52
N VAL A 637 8.41 -2.30 3.66
CA VAL A 637 8.98 -1.06 3.10
C VAL A 637 7.93 -0.18 2.42
N LYS A 638 6.84 -0.76 1.90
CA LYS A 638 5.77 -0.01 1.23
C LYS A 638 4.99 0.92 2.16
N CYS A 639 5.01 0.65 3.47
CA CYS A 639 4.17 1.36 4.43
C CYS A 639 4.81 1.70 5.78
N ARG A 640 5.94 1.08 6.14
CA ARG A 640 6.59 1.26 7.45
C ARG A 640 6.81 2.73 7.84
N GLU A 641 7.14 3.60 6.87
CA GLU A 641 7.34 5.05 7.07
C GLU A 641 6.09 5.77 7.60
N GLU A 642 4.89 5.33 7.20
CA GLU A 642 3.60 5.89 7.64
C GLU A 642 2.89 4.99 8.67
N MET A 643 3.57 3.94 9.15
CA MET A 643 3.07 3.01 10.16
C MET A 643 4.08 2.88 11.30
N TYR A 644 4.96 1.87 11.25
CA TYR A 644 5.92 1.54 12.30
C TYR A 644 6.78 2.73 12.74
N ASP A 645 7.33 3.50 11.80
CA ASP A 645 8.25 4.60 12.11
C ASP A 645 7.53 5.72 12.87
N LYS A 646 6.29 6.01 12.50
CA LYS A 646 5.44 7.01 13.18
C LYS A 646 5.06 6.56 14.59
N ASP A 647 4.90 5.26 14.81
CA ASP A 647 4.61 4.73 16.14
C ASP A 647 5.82 4.90 17.07
N ILE A 648 7.04 4.65 16.57
CA ILE A 648 8.28 4.96 17.31
C ILE A 648 8.43 6.47 17.57
N ILE A 649 8.17 7.31 16.58
CA ILE A 649 8.20 8.78 16.73
C ILE A 649 7.19 9.23 17.79
N MET A 650 5.98 8.65 17.83
CA MET A 650 5.00 9.00 18.87
C MET A 650 5.49 8.62 20.27
N LEU A 651 6.19 7.50 20.42
CA LEU A 651 6.85 7.14 21.68
C LEU A 651 8.00 8.11 22.02
N GLN A 652 8.76 8.60 21.04
CA GLN A 652 9.78 9.64 21.24
C GLN A 652 9.18 10.97 21.68
N ILE A 653 8.03 11.36 21.12
CA ILE A 653 7.24 12.50 21.59
C ILE A 653 6.82 12.24 23.05
N GLY A 654 6.30 11.04 23.35
CA GLY A 654 6.03 10.56 24.70
C GLY A 654 7.18 10.80 25.69
N ALA A 655 8.34 10.25 25.36
CA ALA A 655 9.56 10.35 26.16
C ALA A 655 10.11 11.78 26.29
N SER A 656 9.76 12.69 25.38
CA SER A 656 10.22 14.09 25.42
C SER A 656 9.47 14.94 26.43
N PHE A 657 8.19 14.64 26.66
CA PHE A 657 7.27 15.45 27.47
C PHE A 657 6.85 14.80 28.80
N MET A 658 6.95 13.47 28.92
CA MET A 658 6.62 12.76 30.16
C MET A 658 7.82 12.69 31.12
N ASP A 659 7.54 12.50 32.42
CA ASP A 659 8.59 12.04 33.34
C ASP A 659 9.13 10.68 32.87
N PRO A 660 10.46 10.52 32.75
CA PRO A 660 11.07 9.29 32.24
C PRO A 660 10.70 8.02 33.02
N ASN A 661 10.49 8.11 34.34
CA ASN A 661 10.08 6.96 35.15
C ASN A 661 8.63 6.59 34.85
N LEU A 662 7.73 7.58 34.79
CA LEU A 662 6.32 7.36 34.45
C LEU A 662 6.16 6.77 33.03
N PHE A 663 6.96 7.25 32.07
CA PHE A 663 7.01 6.71 30.71
C PHE A 663 7.37 5.21 30.70
N LEU A 664 8.45 4.81 31.39
CA LEU A 664 8.85 3.40 31.47
C LEU A 664 7.86 2.54 32.26
N LEU A 665 7.21 3.10 33.29
CA LEU A 665 6.15 2.41 34.01
C LEU A 665 4.95 2.12 33.10
N LEU A 666 4.59 3.05 32.22
CA LEU A 666 3.50 2.87 31.26
C LEU A 666 3.84 1.77 30.25
N ILE A 667 5.07 1.75 29.74
CA ILE A 667 5.57 0.67 28.87
C ILE A 667 5.52 -0.68 29.60
N LEU A 668 6.10 -0.79 30.80
CA LEU A 668 6.08 -2.02 31.60
C LEU A 668 4.65 -2.52 31.87
N GLN A 669 3.72 -1.59 32.10
CA GLN A 669 2.32 -1.92 32.34
C GLN A 669 1.65 -2.48 31.08
N ARG A 670 1.85 -1.85 29.91
CA ARG A 670 1.22 -2.29 28.65
C ARG A 670 1.81 -3.60 28.13
N TYR A 671 3.12 -3.81 28.31
CA TYR A 671 3.78 -5.11 28.04
C TYR A 671 3.41 -6.20 29.07
N GLU A 672 2.69 -5.85 30.14
CA GLU A 672 2.29 -6.78 31.22
C GLU A 672 3.49 -7.41 31.96
N LEU A 673 4.64 -6.73 31.96
CA LEU A 673 5.92 -7.22 32.50
C LEU A 673 6.20 -6.80 33.95
N VAL A 674 5.35 -5.96 34.54
CA VAL A 674 5.49 -5.47 35.93
C VAL A 674 5.76 -6.61 36.91
N ASN A 675 4.96 -7.68 36.84
CA ASN A 675 5.09 -8.81 37.77
C ASN A 675 6.38 -9.59 37.54
N ALA A 676 6.79 -9.74 36.28
CA ALA A 676 8.06 -10.38 35.91
C ALA A 676 9.25 -9.66 36.55
N PHE A 677 9.18 -8.34 36.74
CA PHE A 677 10.23 -7.54 37.38
C PHE A 677 10.06 -7.36 38.90
N LYS A 678 8.85 -7.50 39.46
CA LYS A 678 8.57 -7.31 40.91
C LYS A 678 8.75 -8.56 41.77
N LYS A 679 8.36 -9.72 41.25
CA LYS A 679 8.37 -10.98 42.00
C LYS A 679 9.08 -12.05 41.17
N ILE A 680 10.08 -12.69 41.75
CA ILE A 680 10.51 -14.02 41.32
C ILE A 680 9.36 -14.95 41.71
N VAL A 681 8.29 -15.01 40.92
CA VAL A 681 7.33 -16.10 41.07
C VAL A 681 7.87 -17.20 40.16
N PRO A 682 8.54 -18.24 40.69
CA PRO A 682 8.84 -19.42 39.90
C PRO A 682 7.51 -20.04 39.50
N THR A 683 7.08 -19.70 38.29
CA THR A 683 6.01 -20.40 37.60
C THR A 683 6.59 -21.73 37.11
N LYS A 684 5.87 -22.83 37.35
CA LYS A 684 6.25 -24.15 36.80
C LYS A 684 5.98 -24.23 35.29
N ASP A 685 5.31 -23.23 34.72
CA ASP A 685 4.99 -23.12 33.30
C ASP A 685 6.19 -22.55 32.53
N GLN A 686 6.87 -23.44 31.81
CA GLN A 686 8.04 -23.11 30.98
C GLN A 686 7.65 -22.25 29.76
N ASP A 687 6.45 -22.44 29.20
CA ASP A 687 5.98 -21.71 28.03
C ASP A 687 5.67 -20.26 28.39
N LEU A 688 5.03 -20.03 29.54
CA LEU A 688 4.79 -18.68 30.05
C LEU A 688 6.11 -17.93 30.31
N THR A 689 7.13 -18.64 30.80
CA THR A 689 8.45 -18.06 31.03
C THR A 689 9.13 -17.67 29.71
N LYS A 690 9.05 -18.52 28.68
CA LYS A 690 9.52 -18.22 27.32
C LYS A 690 8.82 -17.00 26.73
N GLN A 691 7.49 -16.91 26.89
CA GLN A 691 6.71 -15.75 26.45
C GLN A 691 7.17 -14.45 27.12
N TYR A 692 7.34 -14.45 28.45
CA TYR A 692 7.87 -13.28 29.16
C TYR A 692 9.26 -12.89 28.69
N ASN A 693 10.12 -13.87 28.40
CA ASN A 693 11.46 -13.59 27.88
C ASN A 693 11.39 -12.88 26.52
N ILE A 694 10.61 -13.39 25.58
CA ILE A 694 10.44 -12.74 24.28
C ILE A 694 9.85 -11.33 24.44
N LEU A 695 8.85 -11.15 25.31
CA LEU A 695 8.27 -9.82 25.58
C LEU A 695 9.29 -8.83 26.15
N ILE A 696 10.21 -9.28 27.02
CA ILE A 696 11.29 -8.43 27.55
C ILE A 696 12.26 -8.05 26.42
N GLU A 697 12.62 -8.99 25.53
CA GLU A 697 13.46 -8.69 24.35
C GLU A 697 12.81 -7.62 23.46
N GLU A 698 11.55 -7.82 23.07
CA GLU A 698 10.82 -6.86 22.22
C GLU A 698 10.65 -5.50 22.91
N MET A 699 10.44 -5.46 24.23
CA MET A 699 10.39 -4.21 25.00
C MET A 699 11.75 -3.48 24.99
N LEU A 700 12.85 -4.19 25.26
CA LEU A 700 14.19 -3.60 25.24
C LEU A 700 14.54 -3.08 23.85
N GLN A 701 14.15 -3.80 22.80
CA GLN A 701 14.33 -3.40 21.42
C GLN A 701 13.60 -2.07 21.11
N VAL A 702 12.34 -1.92 21.53
CA VAL A 702 11.62 -0.64 21.41
C VAL A 702 12.33 0.48 22.17
N LEU A 703 12.86 0.21 23.38
CA LEU A 703 13.62 1.21 24.13
C LEU A 703 14.91 1.63 23.41
N ILE A 704 15.62 0.70 22.78
CA ILE A 704 16.78 0.99 21.92
C ILE A 704 16.36 1.91 20.77
N TYR A 705 15.22 1.64 20.12
CA TYR A 705 14.76 2.46 19.00
C TYR A 705 14.34 3.87 19.43
N VAL A 706 13.60 3.99 20.53
CA VAL A 706 13.18 5.29 21.07
C VAL A 706 14.39 6.20 21.35
N VAL A 707 15.45 5.67 21.95
CA VAL A 707 16.63 6.48 22.34
C VAL A 707 17.72 6.58 21.25
N GLY A 708 17.80 5.57 20.38
CA GLY A 708 18.89 5.40 19.41
C GLY A 708 18.55 5.78 17.96
N GLU A 709 17.30 5.64 17.53
CA GLU A 709 16.92 5.96 16.15
C GLU A 709 16.54 7.44 16.02
N ARG A 710 17.54 8.24 15.66
CA ARG A 710 17.43 9.70 15.55
C ARG A 710 17.46 10.19 14.10
N TYR A 711 17.50 9.30 13.11
CA TYR A 711 17.65 9.66 11.68
C TYR A 711 16.30 10.06 11.04
N MET A 712 15.71 11.14 11.55
CA MET A 712 14.49 11.72 10.99
C MET A 712 14.56 13.27 11.09
N PRO A 713 14.42 14.02 9.98
CA PRO A 713 14.48 15.48 9.98
C PRO A 713 13.39 16.07 10.88
N GLY A 714 13.78 16.76 11.94
CA GLY A 714 12.89 17.31 12.97
C GLY A 714 12.94 16.55 14.29
N VAL A 715 13.28 15.25 14.29
CA VAL A 715 13.73 14.56 15.51
C VAL A 715 15.18 14.95 15.78
N SER A 716 16.01 15.00 14.72
CA SER A 716 17.37 15.55 14.72
C SER A 716 17.61 16.42 13.48
N SER A 717 18.81 16.99 13.36
CA SER A 717 19.23 17.85 12.25
C SER A 717 19.77 17.09 11.03
N VAL A 718 19.26 15.88 10.76
CA VAL A 718 19.65 15.09 9.58
C VAL A 718 18.90 15.49 8.31
N THR A 719 19.49 15.17 7.16
CA THR A 719 18.95 15.38 5.81
C THR A 719 18.30 14.11 5.26
N LYS A 720 17.40 14.24 4.27
CA LYS A 720 16.83 13.09 3.56
C LYS A 720 17.92 12.22 2.90
N GLU A 721 19.00 12.84 2.42
CA GLU A 721 20.14 12.13 1.81
C GLU A 721 20.85 11.20 2.83
N GLU A 722 21.07 11.67 4.06
CA GLU A 722 21.69 10.87 5.13
C GLU A 722 20.82 9.69 5.57
N ILE A 723 19.49 9.85 5.57
CA ILE A 723 18.57 8.73 5.84
C ILE A 723 18.74 7.65 4.78
N THR A 724 18.71 8.03 3.50
CA THR A 724 18.89 7.07 2.40
C THR A 724 20.29 6.43 2.44
N MET A 725 21.33 7.19 2.81
CA MET A 725 22.67 6.63 3.05
C MET A 725 22.63 5.57 4.14
N ARG A 726 21.98 5.86 5.28
CA ARG A 726 21.85 4.91 6.40
C ARG A 726 21.16 3.62 5.96
N GLU A 727 20.05 3.71 5.23
CA GLU A 727 19.36 2.51 4.69
C GLU A 727 20.30 1.65 3.83
N ILE A 728 20.99 2.26 2.87
CA ILE A 728 21.87 1.53 1.95
C ILE A 728 23.07 0.93 2.69
N ILE A 729 23.66 1.65 3.65
CA ILE A 729 24.76 1.14 4.48
C ILE A 729 24.32 -0.15 5.16
N HIS A 730 23.15 -0.15 5.81
CA HIS A 730 22.66 -1.31 6.55
C HIS A 730 22.25 -2.47 5.63
N LEU A 731 21.72 -2.21 4.43
CA LEU A 731 21.49 -3.25 3.42
C LEU A 731 22.80 -3.92 2.99
N LEU A 732 23.83 -3.13 2.69
CA LEU A 732 25.14 -3.64 2.24
C LEU A 732 25.99 -4.26 3.36
N CYS A 733 25.66 -3.97 4.63
CA CYS A 733 26.23 -4.67 5.79
C CYS A 733 25.74 -6.12 5.91
N ILE A 734 24.59 -6.46 5.31
CA ILE A 734 24.10 -7.85 5.24
C ILE A 734 24.92 -8.62 4.20
N GLU A 735 24.89 -8.13 2.95
CA GLU A 735 25.57 -8.73 1.80
C GLU A 735 25.75 -7.72 0.65
N PRO A 736 26.68 -7.96 -0.29
CA PRO A 736 26.76 -7.20 -1.54
C PRO A 736 25.50 -7.34 -2.40
N MET A 737 24.96 -6.24 -2.91
CA MET A 737 23.67 -6.23 -3.63
C MET A 737 23.74 -5.57 -5.01
N ALA A 738 22.94 -6.04 -5.96
CA ALA A 738 22.75 -5.38 -7.25
C ALA A 738 21.88 -4.10 -7.11
N HIS A 739 21.97 -3.18 -8.06
CA HIS A 739 21.19 -1.93 -8.05
C HIS A 739 19.69 -2.14 -7.86
N SER A 740 19.10 -3.10 -8.60
CA SER A 740 17.67 -3.42 -8.54
C SER A 740 17.23 -3.96 -7.19
N ALA A 741 18.08 -4.73 -6.50
CA ALA A 741 17.80 -5.25 -5.16
C ALA A 741 17.81 -4.14 -4.11
N ILE A 742 18.74 -3.18 -4.22
CA ILE A 742 18.77 -1.98 -3.37
C ILE A 742 17.52 -1.14 -3.61
N ALA A 743 17.21 -0.81 -4.86
CA ALA A 743 16.04 0.00 -5.20
C ALA A 743 14.71 -0.61 -4.71
N LYS A 744 14.55 -1.93 -4.78
CA LYS A 744 13.35 -2.64 -4.29
C LYS A 744 13.24 -2.64 -2.76
N SER A 745 14.37 -2.52 -2.05
CA SER A 745 14.44 -2.54 -0.59
C SER A 745 14.32 -1.15 0.03
N LEU A 746 14.18 -0.11 -0.79
CA LEU A 746 13.99 1.28 -0.38
C LEU A 746 12.56 1.76 -0.68
N PRO A 747 12.04 2.72 0.09
CA PRO A 747 10.76 3.37 -0.21
C PRO A 747 10.72 3.99 -1.62
N GLU A 748 9.54 3.93 -2.25
CA GLU A 748 9.29 4.55 -3.55
C GLU A 748 9.26 6.08 -3.42
N ASN A 749 10.35 6.78 -3.76
CA ASN A 749 10.36 8.25 -3.85
C ASN A 749 10.23 8.72 -5.31
N GLU A 750 9.55 9.86 -5.50
CA GLU A 750 9.31 10.48 -6.82
C GLU A 750 10.59 10.83 -7.60
N ASN A 751 11.76 10.88 -6.93
CA ASN A 751 13.08 11.16 -7.51
C ASN A 751 14.04 9.96 -7.52
N ASN A 752 13.54 8.73 -7.35
CA ASN A 752 14.37 7.55 -7.04
C ASN A 752 15.48 7.24 -8.06
N GLU A 753 15.35 7.52 -9.37
CA GLU A 753 16.41 7.12 -10.31
C GLU A 753 17.65 8.02 -10.29
N THR A 754 17.50 9.35 -10.17
CA THR A 754 18.66 10.28 -10.27
C THR A 754 19.30 10.60 -8.92
N GLY A 755 18.53 10.57 -7.83
CA GLY A 755 19.06 10.77 -6.48
C GLY A 755 19.79 9.54 -5.92
N LEU A 756 19.26 8.34 -6.21
CA LEU A 756 19.77 7.09 -5.64
C LEU A 756 21.20 6.77 -6.10
N GLU A 757 21.51 6.94 -7.39
CA GLU A 757 22.86 6.69 -7.91
C GLU A 757 23.91 7.56 -7.23
N LYS A 758 23.59 8.84 -7.00
CA LYS A 758 24.47 9.78 -6.29
C LYS A 758 24.76 9.29 -4.87
N VAL A 759 23.74 8.79 -4.17
CA VAL A 759 23.88 8.27 -2.81
C VAL A 759 24.66 6.95 -2.79
N ILE A 760 24.35 6.00 -3.68
CA ILE A 760 25.05 4.72 -3.78
C ILE A 760 26.55 4.96 -4.03
N ASN A 761 26.91 5.87 -4.94
CA ASN A 761 28.31 6.19 -5.22
C ASN A 761 29.06 6.79 -4.02
N LYS A 762 28.35 7.41 -3.07
CA LYS A 762 28.94 7.91 -1.82
C LYS A 762 29.25 6.78 -0.86
N VAL A 763 28.36 5.80 -0.69
CA VAL A 763 28.47 4.75 0.33
C VAL A 763 29.09 3.43 -0.15
N ALA A 764 29.03 3.15 -1.45
CA ALA A 764 29.40 1.84 -2.00
C ALA A 764 30.40 1.93 -3.16
N VAL A 765 31.09 0.82 -3.42
CA VAL A 765 31.97 0.59 -4.57
C VAL A 765 31.32 -0.45 -5.47
N PHE A 766 31.20 -0.14 -6.77
CA PHE A 766 30.69 -1.09 -7.74
C PHE A 766 31.76 -2.13 -8.12
N LYS A 767 31.47 -3.41 -7.85
CA LYS A 767 32.25 -4.54 -8.35
C LYS A 767 31.65 -5.05 -9.65
N LYS A 768 32.46 -4.98 -10.70
CA LYS A 768 32.10 -5.50 -12.02
C LYS A 768 31.78 -6.99 -11.94
N PRO A 769 30.78 -7.46 -12.69
CA PRO A 769 30.46 -8.88 -12.73
C PRO A 769 31.65 -9.70 -13.22
N GLY A 770 31.79 -10.91 -12.67
CA GLY A 770 32.62 -11.96 -13.28
C GLY A 770 32.01 -12.46 -14.58
N VAL A 771 32.60 -13.51 -15.17
CA VAL A 771 32.25 -14.05 -16.51
C VAL A 771 30.79 -14.51 -16.63
N SER A 772 30.05 -14.70 -15.52
CA SER A 772 28.67 -15.17 -15.49
C SER A 772 27.74 -14.43 -14.51
N GLY A 773 28.15 -13.29 -13.94
CA GLY A 773 27.40 -12.59 -12.89
C GLY A 773 26.75 -11.27 -13.33
N HIS A 774 25.93 -10.69 -12.45
CA HIS A 774 25.56 -9.26 -12.50
C HIS A 774 26.48 -8.46 -11.57
N GLY A 775 26.72 -7.17 -11.88
CA GLY A 775 27.55 -6.32 -11.04
C GLY A 775 26.87 -5.99 -9.71
N VAL A 776 27.65 -5.99 -8.63
CA VAL A 776 27.15 -5.78 -7.27
C VAL A 776 27.85 -4.59 -6.62
N TYR A 777 27.16 -3.94 -5.70
CA TYR A 777 27.70 -2.88 -4.85
C TYR A 777 28.16 -3.48 -3.53
N GLU A 778 29.35 -3.09 -3.10
CA GLU A 778 29.91 -3.40 -1.78
C GLU A 778 30.10 -2.13 -0.97
N LEU A 779 29.84 -2.20 0.33
CA LEU A 779 30.02 -1.07 1.24
C LEU A 779 31.49 -0.62 1.29
N LYS A 780 31.73 0.69 1.27
CA LYS A 780 33.06 1.27 1.49
C LYS A 780 33.53 1.07 2.92
N ASP A 781 34.81 0.79 3.11
CA ASP A 781 35.42 0.59 4.44
C ASP A 781 35.20 1.79 5.38
N GLU A 782 35.20 3.01 4.85
CA GLU A 782 34.96 4.24 5.62
C GLU A 782 33.54 4.32 6.22
N CYS A 783 32.55 3.70 5.56
CA CYS A 783 31.15 3.69 5.99
C CYS A 783 30.87 2.61 7.03
N MET A 784 31.81 1.69 7.28
CA MET A 784 31.65 0.58 8.24
C MET A 784 31.45 1.06 9.68
N LYS A 785 31.99 2.24 10.01
CA LYS A 785 31.84 2.85 11.33
C LYS A 785 30.40 3.27 11.65
N GLU A 786 29.54 3.36 10.64
CA GLU A 786 28.13 3.75 10.76
C GLU A 786 27.19 2.55 10.99
N PHE A 787 27.72 1.32 11.02
CA PHE A 787 26.93 0.11 11.22
C PHE A 787 26.30 0.08 12.61
N ASN A 788 24.97 0.04 12.67
CA ASN A 788 24.21 -0.22 13.88
C ASN A 788 23.68 -1.67 13.87
N MET A 789 24.05 -2.45 14.89
CA MET A 789 23.57 -3.83 15.04
C MET A 789 22.04 -3.90 15.17
N PHE A 790 21.46 -3.02 16.00
CA PHE A 790 20.01 -2.91 16.19
C PHE A 790 19.41 -1.85 15.28
N PHE A 791 19.71 -1.91 13.99
CA PHE A 791 19.03 -1.07 13.01
C PHE A 791 17.55 -1.47 12.90
N TYR A 792 16.66 -0.52 13.20
CA TYR A 792 15.23 -0.79 13.39
C TYR A 792 14.46 -1.30 12.17
N HIS A 793 15.02 -1.21 10.96
CA HIS A 793 14.44 -1.78 9.73
C HIS A 793 14.94 -3.18 9.39
N TYR A 794 15.80 -3.78 10.20
CA TYR A 794 16.13 -5.19 10.05
C TYR A 794 14.99 -6.08 10.50
N THR A 795 14.62 -7.03 9.65
CA THR A 795 13.89 -8.22 10.09
C THR A 795 14.77 -9.07 11.01
N LYS A 796 14.17 -9.94 11.83
CA LYS A 796 14.93 -10.84 12.73
C LYS A 796 16.00 -11.65 11.97
N THR A 797 15.69 -12.10 10.76
CA THR A 797 16.63 -12.87 9.93
C THR A 797 17.76 -11.99 9.37
N GLN A 798 17.47 -10.75 8.99
CA GLN A 798 18.48 -9.79 8.53
C GLN A 798 19.41 -9.37 9.67
N HIS A 799 18.88 -9.15 10.87
CA HIS A 799 19.68 -8.84 12.06
C HIS A 799 20.74 -9.92 12.32
N SER A 800 20.33 -11.19 12.42
CA SER A 800 21.27 -12.30 12.65
C SER A 800 22.30 -12.45 11.53
N LYS A 801 21.89 -12.25 10.26
CA LYS A 801 22.82 -12.27 9.12
C LYS A 801 23.83 -11.14 9.17
N ALA A 802 23.37 -9.91 9.44
CA ALA A 802 24.24 -8.74 9.55
C ALA A 802 25.26 -8.92 10.68
N GLU A 803 24.81 -9.31 11.87
CA GLU A 803 25.70 -9.59 13.01
C GLU A 803 26.79 -10.61 12.65
N HIS A 804 26.39 -11.76 12.08
CA HIS A 804 27.33 -12.82 11.71
C HIS A 804 28.35 -12.34 10.66
N THR A 805 27.89 -11.65 9.62
CA THR A 805 28.76 -11.10 8.56
C THR A 805 29.78 -10.12 9.14
N GLN A 806 29.35 -9.23 10.04
CA GLN A 806 30.22 -8.21 10.63
C GLN A 806 31.25 -8.81 11.61
N LYS A 807 30.84 -9.75 12.48
CA LYS A 807 31.78 -10.47 13.37
C LYS A 807 32.82 -11.25 12.55
N LYS A 808 32.38 -11.98 11.52
CA LYS A 808 33.27 -12.74 10.62
C LYS A 808 34.30 -11.84 9.94
N ARG A 809 33.91 -10.64 9.50
CA ARG A 809 34.82 -9.68 8.87
C ARG A 809 35.85 -9.15 9.87
N ARG A 810 35.43 -8.72 11.07
CA ARG A 810 36.36 -8.24 12.12
C ARG A 810 37.38 -9.30 12.52
N LYS A 811 36.95 -10.56 12.61
CA LYS A 811 37.84 -11.70 12.84
C LYS A 811 38.89 -11.87 11.74
N GLN A 812 38.53 -11.66 10.48
CA GLN A 812 39.47 -11.70 9.34
C GLN A 812 40.46 -10.53 9.37
N GLU A 813 40.06 -9.38 9.91
CA GLU A 813 40.91 -8.19 10.08
C GLU A 813 41.79 -8.24 11.35
N ASN A 814 41.77 -9.34 12.11
CA ASN A 814 42.41 -9.46 13.43
C ASN A 814 41.98 -8.35 14.42
N ARG A 815 40.72 -7.94 14.37
CA ARG A 815 40.09 -6.99 15.30
C ARG A 815 39.19 -7.72 16.29
N ASP A 816 38.95 -7.07 17.43
CA ASP A 816 37.97 -7.49 18.44
C ASP A 816 36.55 -7.60 17.83
N GLU A 817 35.80 -8.63 18.23
CA GLU A 817 34.49 -8.96 17.65
C GLU A 817 33.35 -8.07 18.19
N ALA A 818 33.61 -7.10 19.08
CA ALA A 818 32.60 -6.17 19.59
C ALA A 818 32.02 -5.28 18.48
N LEU A 819 30.70 -5.13 18.51
CA LEU A 819 29.92 -4.32 17.56
C LEU A 819 29.22 -3.15 18.28
N PRO A 820 29.97 -2.18 18.87
CA PRO A 820 29.37 -1.07 19.59
C PRO A 820 28.50 -0.20 18.66
N PRO A 821 27.42 0.43 19.16
CA PRO A 821 26.63 1.36 18.36
C PRO A 821 27.49 2.52 17.84
N PRO A 822 27.19 3.04 16.63
CA PRO A 822 27.75 4.30 16.18
C PRO A 822 27.22 5.45 17.04
N PRO A 823 27.99 6.54 17.24
CA PRO A 823 27.49 7.70 17.96
C PRO A 823 26.26 8.28 17.25
N PRO A 824 25.08 8.33 17.89
CA PRO A 824 23.87 8.79 17.24
C PRO A 824 23.91 10.32 17.02
N PRO A 825 23.15 10.85 16.04
CA PRO A 825 22.96 12.30 15.88
C PRO A 825 22.42 12.95 17.15
N GLU A 826 22.60 14.26 17.31
CA GLU A 826 21.96 14.97 18.43
C GLU A 826 20.45 15.09 18.21
N PHE A 827 19.68 14.92 19.27
CA PHE A 827 18.27 15.29 19.24
C PHE A 827 18.12 16.80 19.01
N SER A 828 17.08 17.16 18.27
CA SER A 828 16.61 18.54 18.21
C SER A 828 16.15 19.01 19.60
N PRO A 829 16.07 20.32 19.86
CA PRO A 829 15.68 20.84 21.18
C PRO A 829 14.36 20.25 21.72
N ALA A 830 13.39 20.03 20.83
CA ALA A 830 12.08 19.43 21.15
C ALA A 830 12.17 17.99 21.69
N PHE A 831 13.17 17.22 21.24
CA PHE A 831 13.36 15.81 21.60
C PHE A 831 14.54 15.58 22.56
N SER A 832 15.20 16.64 23.01
CA SER A 832 16.39 16.57 23.85
C SER A 832 16.18 15.78 25.15
N ASN A 833 14.97 15.77 25.70
CA ASN A 833 14.64 15.06 26.93
C ASN A 833 14.58 13.53 26.78
N VAL A 834 14.49 12.98 25.57
CA VAL A 834 14.41 11.52 25.34
C VAL A 834 15.59 10.79 25.96
N VAL A 835 16.78 11.40 25.95
CA VAL A 835 17.99 10.80 26.53
C VAL A 835 17.85 10.51 28.03
N LYS A 836 17.01 11.25 28.75
CA LYS A 836 16.76 11.06 30.20
C LYS A 836 16.11 9.70 30.51
N VAL A 837 15.53 9.03 29.51
CA VAL A 837 15.05 7.65 29.66
C VAL A 837 16.20 6.70 30.02
N LEU A 838 17.40 6.93 29.48
CA LEU A 838 18.58 6.07 29.71
C LEU A 838 19.08 6.12 31.16
N ASN A 839 18.91 7.24 31.86
CA ASN A 839 19.46 7.44 33.21
C ASN A 839 18.39 7.59 34.30
N CYS A 840 17.14 7.18 34.07
CA CYS A 840 16.10 7.19 35.10
C CYS A 840 16.15 5.95 36.02
N ASP A 841 15.48 6.01 37.18
CA ASP A 841 15.56 4.96 38.22
C ASP A 841 14.98 3.63 37.72
N ILE A 842 13.88 3.69 36.96
CA ILE A 842 13.23 2.50 36.39
C ILE A 842 14.13 1.84 35.34
N MET A 843 14.82 2.62 34.49
CA MET A 843 15.79 2.07 33.55
C MET A 843 16.92 1.34 34.28
N MET A 844 17.52 1.98 35.28
CA MET A 844 18.59 1.40 36.08
C MET A 844 18.14 0.11 36.78
N TYR A 845 16.89 0.07 37.27
CA TYR A 845 16.29 -1.12 37.86
C TYR A 845 16.13 -2.26 36.84
N ILE A 846 15.60 -1.98 35.65
CA ILE A 846 15.46 -2.97 34.57
C ILE A 846 16.83 -3.56 34.20
N LEU A 847 17.81 -2.70 33.90
CA LEU A 847 19.16 -3.12 33.47
C LEU A 847 19.84 -3.98 34.54
N ARG A 848 19.80 -3.56 35.81
CA ARG A 848 20.37 -4.34 36.92
C ARG A 848 19.70 -5.68 37.10
N THR A 849 18.36 -5.71 37.06
CA THR A 849 17.60 -6.94 37.28
C THR A 849 17.96 -8.00 36.23
N ILE A 850 18.07 -7.62 34.96
CA ILE A 850 18.40 -8.56 33.87
C ILE A 850 19.85 -9.05 33.99
N LEU A 851 20.81 -8.14 34.23
CA LEU A 851 22.22 -8.51 34.40
C LEU A 851 22.41 -9.43 35.63
N GLN A 852 21.66 -9.18 36.71
CA GLN A 852 21.74 -9.99 37.92
C GLN A 852 21.21 -11.41 37.71
N ARG A 853 20.10 -11.60 36.97
CA ARG A 853 19.60 -12.94 36.59
C ARG A 853 20.64 -13.75 35.83
N ALA A 854 21.38 -13.09 34.93
CA ALA A 854 22.48 -13.73 34.20
C ALA A 854 23.65 -14.13 35.11
N VAL A 855 24.07 -13.26 36.03
CA VAL A 855 25.13 -13.56 37.00
C VAL A 855 24.73 -14.66 37.98
N GLN A 856 23.46 -14.73 38.38
CA GLN A 856 22.93 -15.76 39.29
C GLN A 856 22.67 -17.11 38.60
N LEU A 857 22.98 -17.24 37.30
CA LEU A 857 22.79 -18.44 36.49
C LEU A 857 21.33 -18.93 36.45
N GLU A 858 20.37 -18.00 36.54
CA GLU A 858 18.94 -18.29 36.41
C GLU A 858 18.56 -18.45 34.92
N THR A 859 19.12 -19.46 34.24
CA THR A 859 19.08 -19.63 32.77
C THR A 859 17.70 -19.66 32.13
N HIS A 860 16.62 -19.77 32.91
CA HIS A 860 15.25 -19.71 32.44
C HIS A 860 14.67 -18.28 32.40
N LEU A 861 15.27 -17.30 33.10
CA LEU A 861 14.73 -15.94 33.26
C LEU A 861 15.43 -14.88 32.42
N TRP A 862 16.36 -15.29 31.56
CA TRP A 862 17.10 -14.41 30.66
C TRP A 862 17.53 -15.16 29.39
N THR A 863 17.84 -14.41 28.33
CA THR A 863 18.38 -14.93 27.06
C THR A 863 19.61 -14.14 26.64
N GLU A 864 20.44 -14.72 25.76
CA GLU A 864 21.61 -14.01 25.23
C GLU A 864 21.22 -12.70 24.51
N ALA A 865 20.11 -12.72 23.76
CA ALA A 865 19.58 -11.54 23.07
C ALA A 865 19.24 -10.40 24.05
N MET A 866 18.61 -10.69 25.20
CA MET A 866 18.37 -9.67 26.23
C MET A 866 19.68 -9.04 26.71
N ILE A 867 20.70 -9.86 26.95
CA ILE A 867 22.00 -9.34 27.42
C ILE A 867 22.63 -8.49 26.33
N GLN A 868 22.60 -8.90 25.07
CA GLN A 868 23.06 -8.06 23.95
C GLN A 868 22.35 -6.69 23.90
N MET A 869 21.03 -6.67 24.08
CA MET A 869 20.23 -5.43 24.09
C MET A 869 20.55 -4.55 25.31
N VAL A 870 20.71 -5.15 26.50
CA VAL A 870 21.13 -4.44 27.71
C VAL A 870 22.52 -3.83 27.54
N LEU A 871 23.49 -4.60 27.03
CA LEU A 871 24.84 -4.09 26.74
C LEU A 871 24.79 -2.93 25.74
N HIS A 872 23.93 -3.00 24.73
CA HIS A 872 23.75 -1.91 23.76
C HIS A 872 23.13 -0.65 24.38
N LEU A 873 22.13 -0.78 25.27
CA LEU A 873 21.60 0.37 26.03
C LEU A 873 22.65 1.01 26.94
N LEU A 874 23.53 0.20 27.56
CA LEU A 874 24.67 0.72 28.33
C LEU A 874 25.65 1.49 27.43
N CYS A 875 25.94 0.97 26.23
CA CYS A 875 26.77 1.67 25.25
C CYS A 875 26.16 3.03 24.88
N LEU A 876 24.86 3.09 24.59
CA LEU A 876 24.19 4.34 24.24
C LEU A 876 24.24 5.35 25.40
N GLY A 877 24.00 4.91 26.64
CA GLY A 877 24.11 5.78 27.83
C GLY A 877 25.50 6.35 28.04
N LEU A 878 26.55 5.54 27.89
CA LEU A 878 27.94 5.99 28.03
C LEU A 878 28.40 6.88 26.86
N LEU A 879 27.99 6.56 25.64
CA LEU A 879 28.30 7.37 24.46
C LEU A 879 27.66 8.76 24.54
N GLU A 880 26.40 8.83 24.99
CA GLU A 880 25.68 10.09 25.19
C GLU A 880 26.39 10.97 26.22
N GLU A 881 26.75 10.42 27.39
CA GLU A 881 27.46 11.18 28.42
C GLU A 881 28.86 11.60 27.95
N LYS A 882 29.58 10.71 27.26
CA LYS A 882 30.88 11.03 26.65
C LYS A 882 30.76 12.23 25.69
N GLN A 883 29.79 12.20 24.78
CA GLN A 883 29.60 13.27 23.79
C GLN A 883 29.27 14.61 24.46
N GLN A 884 28.46 14.61 25.52
CA GLN A 884 28.14 15.83 26.24
C GLN A 884 29.37 16.40 26.99
N LEU A 885 30.16 15.54 27.65
CA LEU A 885 31.40 15.93 28.34
C LEU A 885 32.52 16.38 27.39
N GLU A 886 32.52 15.92 26.13
CA GLU A 886 33.47 16.39 25.11
C GLU A 886 33.08 17.76 24.53
N LYS A 887 31.81 18.15 24.64
CA LYS A 887 31.27 19.39 24.05
C LYS A 887 31.12 20.53 25.05
N ALA A 888 30.79 20.23 26.29
CA ALA A 888 30.51 21.20 27.34
C ALA A 888 31.40 20.93 28.57
N PRO A 889 31.71 21.97 29.37
CA PRO A 889 32.40 21.79 30.64
C PRO A 889 31.55 20.90 31.57
N GLU A 890 32.22 20.16 32.46
CA GLU A 890 31.57 19.16 33.33
C GLU A 890 30.42 19.75 34.16
N GLU A 891 30.58 20.99 34.63
CA GLU A 891 29.59 21.68 35.46
C GLU A 891 28.26 21.91 34.74
N GLU A 892 28.26 21.96 33.41
CA GLU A 892 27.07 22.13 32.58
C GLU A 892 26.41 20.79 32.20
N VAL A 893 27.14 19.67 32.31
CA VAL A 893 26.65 18.34 31.91
C VAL A 893 25.84 17.69 33.03
N THR A 894 24.53 17.89 32.96
CA THR A 894 23.54 17.33 33.89
C THR A 894 23.25 15.83 33.68
N PHE A 895 23.63 15.25 32.54
CA PHE A 895 23.38 13.85 32.24
C PHE A 895 24.41 12.94 32.92
N ASP A 896 24.00 12.24 33.97
CA ASP A 896 24.85 11.55 34.96
C ASP A 896 24.78 10.01 34.91
N PHE A 897 24.71 9.43 33.70
CA PHE A 897 24.52 7.99 33.51
C PHE A 897 25.58 7.15 34.25
N TYR A 898 26.86 7.53 34.15
CA TYR A 898 28.01 6.92 34.80
C TYR A 898 27.80 6.80 36.32
N HIS A 899 27.41 7.89 36.98
CA HIS A 899 27.22 7.91 38.42
C HIS A 899 26.06 7.00 38.84
N LYS A 900 24.93 7.04 38.11
CA LYS A 900 23.77 6.18 38.42
C LYS A 900 24.02 4.70 38.15
N ALA A 901 24.74 4.37 37.08
CA ALA A 901 25.14 2.99 36.79
C ALA A 901 26.13 2.45 37.85
N SER A 902 26.97 3.33 38.41
CA SER A 902 27.97 3.00 39.43
C SER A 902 27.43 3.03 40.87
N ARG A 903 26.24 3.60 41.12
CA ARG A 903 25.64 3.70 42.45
C ARG A 903 25.23 2.33 42.99
N MET A 904 25.40 2.06 44.28
CA MET A 904 24.84 0.85 44.90
C MET A 904 23.32 0.94 45.02
N GLY A 905 22.61 -0.17 44.82
CA GLY A 905 21.16 -0.20 45.01
C GLY A 905 20.78 -0.24 46.49
N SER A 906 19.60 0.28 46.82
CA SER A 906 19.10 0.43 48.20
C SER A 906 18.43 -0.83 48.77
N SER A 907 18.20 -1.87 47.96
CA SER A 907 17.51 -3.11 48.35
C SER A 907 18.41 -4.34 48.21
N ALA A 908 18.18 -5.40 49.01
CA ALA A 908 18.92 -6.66 48.92
C ALA A 908 18.91 -7.32 47.52
N LEU A 909 17.83 -7.12 46.75
CA LEU A 909 17.67 -7.58 45.36
C LEU A 909 18.52 -6.78 44.34
N ASN A 910 19.12 -5.64 44.72
CA ASN A 910 19.92 -4.74 43.87
C ASN A 910 21.25 -4.35 44.53
N ALA A 911 21.84 -5.24 45.33
CA ALA A 911 23.02 -4.93 46.15
C ALA A 911 24.28 -4.59 45.33
N LEU A 912 24.35 -5.03 44.06
CA LEU A 912 25.46 -4.76 43.15
C LEU A 912 25.12 -3.60 42.20
N ASN A 913 26.13 -2.80 41.87
CA ASN A 913 26.02 -1.82 40.79
C ASN A 913 26.26 -2.47 39.42
N ILE A 914 25.93 -1.76 38.35
CA ILE A 914 26.03 -2.30 36.98
C ILE A 914 27.48 -2.66 36.65
N LEU A 915 28.44 -1.83 37.07
CA LEU A 915 29.87 -2.07 36.85
C LEU A 915 30.35 -3.40 37.45
N MET A 916 29.95 -3.70 38.69
CA MET A 916 30.27 -4.97 39.36
C MET A 916 29.59 -6.16 38.71
N LEU A 917 28.37 -5.98 38.20
CA LEU A 917 27.65 -7.04 37.46
C LEU A 917 28.36 -7.36 36.13
N LEU A 918 28.83 -6.34 35.40
CA LEU A 918 29.60 -6.51 34.16
C LEU A 918 30.92 -7.26 34.39
N GLU A 919 31.65 -6.96 35.47
CA GLU A 919 32.87 -7.70 35.82
C GLU A 919 32.58 -9.18 36.10
N LYS A 920 31.47 -9.48 36.78
CA LYS A 920 31.05 -10.87 37.05
C LYS A 920 30.58 -11.59 35.78
N LEU A 921 29.91 -10.88 34.86
CA LEU A 921 29.42 -11.43 33.60
C LEU A 921 30.54 -11.99 32.71
N LYS A 922 31.77 -11.46 32.79
CA LYS A 922 32.94 -12.01 32.06
C LYS A 922 33.23 -13.47 32.37
N SER A 923 32.82 -13.95 33.55
CA SER A 923 33.06 -15.32 34.01
C SER A 923 31.93 -16.29 33.66
N VAL A 924 30.85 -15.83 33.01
CA VAL A 924 29.69 -16.65 32.64
C VAL A 924 29.95 -17.36 31.30
N PRO A 925 30.07 -18.71 31.26
CA PRO A 925 30.43 -19.43 30.05
C PRO A 925 29.44 -19.27 28.89
N GLN A 926 28.15 -19.11 29.19
CA GLN A 926 27.09 -18.93 28.19
C GLN A 926 27.18 -17.60 27.42
N LEU A 927 28.01 -16.65 27.88
CA LEU A 927 28.13 -15.31 27.30
C LEU A 927 29.52 -15.04 26.69
N GLU A 928 30.29 -16.08 26.37
CA GLU A 928 31.63 -15.92 25.80
C GLU A 928 31.62 -15.10 24.50
N ALA A 929 30.56 -15.21 23.68
CA ALA A 929 30.39 -14.43 22.46
C ALA A 929 30.21 -12.92 22.68
N GLN A 930 29.92 -12.48 23.92
CA GLN A 930 29.70 -11.08 24.29
C GLN A 930 30.85 -10.47 25.11
N LYS A 931 31.89 -11.26 25.38
CA LYS A 931 33.02 -10.86 26.23
C LYS A 931 33.76 -9.62 25.73
N ASP A 932 34.00 -9.58 24.42
CA ASP A 932 34.62 -8.44 23.71
C ASP A 932 33.79 -7.16 23.92
N MET A 933 32.46 -7.26 23.80
CA MET A 933 31.55 -6.14 24.06
C MET A 933 31.58 -5.69 25.52
N ILE A 934 31.58 -6.64 26.47
CA ILE A 934 31.68 -6.33 27.91
C ILE A 934 32.99 -5.58 28.20
N ASN A 935 34.10 -6.04 27.63
CA ASN A 935 35.41 -5.38 27.77
C ASN A 935 35.39 -3.96 27.20
N TRP A 936 34.78 -3.77 26.03
CA TRP A 936 34.62 -2.45 25.42
C TRP A 936 33.82 -1.50 26.32
N ILE A 937 32.71 -1.96 26.89
CA ILE A 937 31.86 -1.16 27.78
C ILE A 937 32.64 -0.73 29.03
N LEU A 938 33.40 -1.64 29.64
CA LEU A 938 34.23 -1.32 30.81
C LEU A 938 35.32 -0.28 30.49
N GLN A 939 35.96 -0.39 29.32
CA GLN A 939 36.90 0.64 28.84
C GLN A 939 36.19 1.99 28.61
N MET A 940 34.92 1.97 28.17
CA MET A 940 34.13 3.19 28.01
C MET A 940 33.75 3.80 29.36
N PHE A 941 33.40 3.00 30.37
CA PHE A 941 33.23 3.46 31.76
C PHE A 941 34.48 4.18 32.27
N ASP A 942 35.67 3.62 32.04
CA ASP A 942 36.94 4.26 32.41
C ASP A 942 37.22 5.55 31.62
N THR A 943 36.76 5.62 30.38
CA THR A 943 36.89 6.81 29.53
C THR A 943 36.00 7.94 30.03
N VAL A 944 34.72 7.68 30.29
CA VAL A 944 33.77 8.67 30.86
C VAL A 944 34.21 9.10 32.25
N LYS A 945 34.64 8.16 33.10
CA LYS A 945 35.23 8.46 34.41
C LYS A 945 36.37 9.47 34.31
N ARG A 946 37.32 9.23 33.41
CA ARG A 946 38.45 10.16 33.19
C ARG A 946 38.01 11.51 32.65
N LEU A 947 36.95 11.58 31.84
CA LEU A 947 36.43 12.87 31.35
C LEU A 947 35.79 13.68 32.48
N ARG A 948 34.99 13.04 33.34
CA ARG A 948 34.48 13.65 34.60
C ARG A 948 35.63 14.08 35.52
N GLU A 949 36.66 13.25 35.69
CA GLU A 949 37.77 13.58 36.61
C GLU A 949 38.77 14.60 36.04
N LYS A 950 38.95 14.70 34.71
CA LYS A 950 39.94 15.60 34.08
C LYS A 950 39.62 17.09 34.23
N SER A 951 38.35 17.47 34.28
CA SER A 951 37.90 18.85 34.50
C SER A 951 38.18 19.34 35.93
N SER A 952 38.19 18.42 36.91
CA SER A 952 38.47 18.75 38.31
C SER A 952 39.93 19.17 38.61
N LEU A 953 40.86 19.01 37.66
CA LEU A 953 42.30 19.27 37.85
C LEU A 953 42.85 20.52 37.13
N VAL A 954 42.03 21.21 36.31
CA VAL A 954 42.51 22.34 35.48
C VAL A 954 42.56 23.69 36.22
N ALA A 955 42.07 23.76 37.46
CA ALA A 955 42.14 24.99 38.27
C ALA A 955 43.56 25.32 38.84
N THR A 956 44.59 24.49 38.61
CA THR A 956 45.88 24.67 39.35
C THR A 956 47.17 24.46 38.55
N ALA A 957 47.15 24.49 37.22
CA ALA A 957 48.37 24.25 36.43
C ALA A 957 48.59 25.25 35.28
N ALA A 958 48.52 26.53 35.60
CA ALA A 958 49.07 27.59 34.74
C ALA A 958 50.47 27.97 35.23
N THR A 959 51.50 27.17 34.91
CA THR A 959 52.87 27.66 34.70
C THR A 959 53.79 26.56 34.18
N THR A 960 54.69 26.97 33.28
CA THR A 960 55.92 26.31 32.77
C THR A 960 55.78 25.26 31.66
N SER A 961 55.96 25.73 30.42
CA SER A 961 56.31 24.93 29.25
C SER A 961 57.73 25.26 28.74
N GLY A 962 58.49 24.22 28.44
CA GLY A 962 59.69 24.18 27.57
C GLY A 962 60.13 22.71 27.47
N SER A 963 60.68 22.13 26.40
CA SER A 963 61.09 22.50 25.04
C SER A 963 61.68 21.20 24.43
N GLU A 964 61.45 20.96 23.12
CA GLU A 964 62.29 20.23 22.13
C GLU A 964 62.58 18.70 22.31
N THR A 965 62.86 17.83 21.30
CA THR A 965 63.33 17.94 19.89
C THR A 965 63.15 16.60 19.11
N THR A 966 63.25 16.66 17.76
CA THR A 966 63.14 15.62 16.71
C THR A 966 64.49 15.08 16.16
N LYS A 967 64.51 13.83 15.61
CA LYS A 967 65.25 13.27 14.42
C LYS A 967 65.22 11.71 14.50
N GLY A 968 65.18 10.85 13.47
CA GLY A 968 65.32 10.86 12.00
C GLY A 968 66.14 9.61 11.58
N ASP A 969 65.65 8.72 10.70
CA ASP A 969 66.22 7.38 10.42
C ASP A 969 66.09 6.95 8.93
N GLU A 970 67.17 6.42 8.33
CA GLU A 970 67.32 5.68 7.04
C GLU A 970 68.69 4.95 7.10
N SER A 971 69.00 3.75 6.59
CA SER A 971 68.51 2.88 5.51
C SER A 971 69.09 1.44 5.69
N THR A 972 68.53 0.41 5.04
CA THR A 972 69.28 -0.73 4.47
C THR A 972 68.38 -1.60 3.56
N GLN A 973 68.27 -1.19 2.29
CA GLN A 973 67.84 -2.05 1.19
C GLN A 973 69.09 -2.75 0.62
N ASP A 974 69.20 -4.07 0.80
CA ASP A 974 69.87 -4.96 -0.17
C ASP A 974 69.81 -6.47 0.18
N LYS A 975 69.16 -6.85 1.29
CA LYS A 975 68.94 -8.28 1.64
C LYS A 975 67.67 -8.90 1.05
N GLU A 976 66.79 -8.12 0.42
CA GLU A 976 65.42 -8.55 0.10
C GLU A 976 65.26 -9.34 -1.22
N LYS A 977 66.29 -9.37 -2.07
CA LYS A 977 66.15 -9.92 -3.44
C LYS A 977 66.40 -11.44 -3.54
N ALA A 978 67.12 -12.03 -2.58
CA ALA A 978 67.39 -13.47 -2.55
C ALA A 978 66.28 -14.28 -1.86
N GLU A 979 65.54 -13.67 -0.92
CA GLU A 979 64.50 -14.35 -0.14
C GLU A 979 63.18 -14.53 -0.94
N ARG A 980 62.87 -13.58 -1.84
CA ARG A 980 61.66 -13.64 -2.69
C ARG A 980 61.66 -14.79 -3.70
N LYS A 981 62.82 -15.24 -4.18
CA LYS A 981 62.89 -16.32 -5.17
C LYS A 981 62.63 -17.71 -4.56
N ARG A 982 63.02 -17.91 -3.29
CA ARG A 982 62.80 -19.17 -2.55
C ARG A 982 61.36 -19.33 -2.06
N LYS A 983 60.69 -18.23 -1.67
CA LYS A 983 59.27 -18.22 -1.27
C LYS A 983 58.30 -18.45 -2.45
N ALA A 984 58.65 -18.00 -3.65
CA ALA A 984 57.81 -18.18 -4.84
C ALA A 984 57.73 -19.66 -5.31
N GLU A 985 58.83 -20.41 -5.18
CA GLU A 985 58.90 -21.81 -5.60
C GLU A 985 58.20 -22.75 -4.60
N ALA A 986 58.36 -22.50 -3.29
CA ALA A 986 57.64 -23.20 -2.23
C ALA A 986 56.11 -22.98 -2.31
N ALA A 987 55.68 -21.77 -2.68
CA ALA A 987 54.26 -21.46 -2.88
C ALA A 987 53.66 -22.11 -4.15
N ARG A 988 54.48 -22.46 -5.15
CA ARG A 988 54.02 -23.19 -6.34
C ARG A 988 53.85 -24.68 -6.04
N LEU A 989 54.78 -25.28 -5.32
CA LEU A 989 54.70 -26.66 -4.84
C LEU A 989 53.54 -26.87 -3.85
N HIS A 990 53.27 -25.90 -2.96
CA HIS A 990 52.12 -25.95 -2.05
C HIS A 990 50.78 -25.84 -2.80
N ARG A 991 50.67 -24.94 -3.79
CA ARG A 991 49.47 -24.80 -4.64
C ARG A 991 49.21 -26.04 -5.52
N GLN A 992 50.26 -26.70 -6.00
CA GLN A 992 50.13 -27.94 -6.76
C GLN A 992 49.68 -29.11 -5.88
N LYS A 993 50.12 -29.15 -4.61
CA LYS A 993 49.73 -30.16 -3.62
C LYS A 993 48.27 -29.99 -3.15
N ILE A 994 47.81 -28.74 -2.96
CA ILE A 994 46.41 -28.41 -2.64
C ILE A 994 45.48 -28.75 -3.81
N MET A 995 45.86 -28.44 -5.06
CA MET A 995 45.07 -28.82 -6.24
C MET A 995 45.00 -30.34 -6.45
N ALA A 996 46.08 -31.08 -6.17
CA ALA A 996 46.07 -32.54 -6.19
C ALA A 996 45.19 -33.13 -5.08
N GLN A 997 45.19 -32.53 -3.88
CA GLN A 997 44.29 -32.90 -2.78
C GLN A 997 42.83 -32.60 -3.06
N MET A 998 42.51 -31.44 -3.68
CA MET A 998 41.13 -31.13 -4.07
C MET A 998 40.63 -32.01 -5.23
N SER A 999 41.49 -32.41 -6.17
CA SER A 999 41.14 -33.39 -7.21
C SER A 999 40.92 -34.80 -6.65
N ALA A 1000 41.70 -35.21 -5.65
CA ALA A 1000 41.50 -36.49 -4.96
C ALA A 1000 40.25 -36.49 -4.07
N LEU A 1001 39.94 -35.35 -3.41
CA LEU A 1001 38.71 -35.17 -2.64
C LEU A 1001 37.47 -35.08 -3.55
N GLN A 1002 37.56 -34.47 -4.74
CA GLN A 1002 36.48 -34.49 -5.73
C GLN A 1002 36.25 -35.89 -6.32
N ARG A 1003 37.31 -36.68 -6.56
CA ARG A 1003 37.15 -38.09 -6.98
C ARG A 1003 36.53 -38.93 -5.87
N ASN A 1004 37.00 -38.80 -4.63
CA ASN A 1004 36.38 -39.47 -3.48
C ASN A 1004 34.94 -39.01 -3.24
N PHE A 1005 34.60 -37.73 -3.51
CA PHE A 1005 33.25 -37.21 -3.41
C PHE A 1005 32.32 -37.77 -4.50
N ILE A 1006 32.79 -37.87 -5.75
CA ILE A 1006 32.05 -38.49 -6.85
C ILE A 1006 31.89 -40.00 -6.65
N GLU A 1007 32.87 -40.68 -6.04
CA GLU A 1007 32.80 -42.11 -5.72
C GLU A 1007 31.89 -42.41 -4.51
N THR A 1008 31.88 -41.55 -3.49
CA THR A 1008 30.96 -41.66 -2.33
C THR A 1008 29.54 -41.23 -2.64
N HIS A 1009 29.33 -40.37 -3.64
CA HIS A 1009 28.01 -39.88 -4.05
C HIS A 1009 27.56 -40.48 -5.39
N LYS A 1010 28.18 -41.59 -5.81
CA LYS A 1010 27.88 -42.30 -7.07
C LYS A 1010 26.41 -42.74 -7.17
N LEU A 1011 25.76 -43.01 -6.02
CA LEU A 1011 24.33 -43.35 -5.91
C LEU A 1011 23.37 -42.15 -6.08
N LEU A 1012 23.86 -40.90 -6.04
CA LEU A 1012 23.03 -39.70 -6.25
C LEU A 1012 22.94 -39.27 -7.72
N TYR A 1013 23.78 -39.83 -8.61
CA TYR A 1013 23.80 -39.50 -10.04
C TYR A 1013 23.36 -40.64 -10.97
N GLU A 1014 23.15 -41.85 -10.46
CA GLU A 1014 22.62 -42.97 -11.26
C GLU A 1014 21.08 -43.05 -11.30
N ASN A 1015 20.35 -42.17 -10.58
CA ASN A 1015 18.86 -42.15 -10.62
C ASN A 1015 18.26 -41.17 -11.63
N THR A 1016 19.00 -40.81 -12.69
CA THR A 1016 18.44 -40.10 -13.87
C THR A 1016 18.26 -41.02 -15.09
N GLN A 1017 18.08 -42.33 -14.89
CA GLN A 1017 17.60 -43.24 -15.93
C GLN A 1017 16.98 -44.52 -15.33
N GLU A 1018 15.66 -44.63 -15.53
CA GLU A 1018 14.85 -45.86 -15.65
C GLU A 1018 14.42 -46.69 -14.41
N THR A 1019 13.10 -46.94 -14.41
CA THR A 1019 12.19 -47.73 -13.58
C THR A 1019 12.57 -49.20 -13.30
N GLN A 1020 12.31 -49.69 -12.06
CA GLN A 1020 11.41 -50.83 -11.69
C GLN A 1020 11.80 -51.53 -10.36
N GLY A 1021 10.84 -51.62 -9.42
CA GLY A 1021 10.52 -52.85 -8.65
C GLY A 1021 11.14 -53.15 -7.27
N ARG A 1022 10.24 -53.25 -6.24
CA ARG A 1022 10.21 -54.19 -5.07
C ARG A 1022 11.41 -54.27 -4.10
N GLU A 1023 11.33 -54.61 -2.81
CA GLU A 1023 10.32 -54.87 -1.76
C GLU A 1023 11.12 -54.91 -0.42
N ASP A 1024 10.48 -54.55 0.70
CA ASP A 1024 10.71 -54.94 2.11
C ASP A 1024 12.12 -55.10 2.71
N SER A 1025 12.36 -54.44 3.86
CA SER A 1025 12.41 -55.10 5.20
C SER A 1025 13.13 -54.29 6.29
N VAL A 1026 12.44 -54.20 7.45
CA VAL A 1026 12.92 -54.24 8.85
C VAL A 1026 13.99 -53.23 9.30
N MET A 1027 13.59 -52.29 10.18
CA MET A 1027 14.51 -51.59 11.08
C MET A 1027 14.43 -52.19 12.48
N GLU A 1028 15.60 -52.56 12.99
CA GLU A 1028 15.91 -53.01 14.33
C GLU A 1028 15.79 -51.87 15.36
N GLU A 1029 15.32 -52.22 16.55
CA GLU A 1029 15.38 -51.43 17.77
C GLU A 1029 16.82 -51.38 18.31
N GLU A 1030 17.30 -50.20 18.73
CA GLU A 1030 18.39 -50.09 19.70
C GLU A 1030 17.91 -49.43 21.00
N SER A 1031 18.34 -50.10 22.06
CA SER A 1031 17.95 -50.11 23.47
C SER A 1031 18.43 -48.93 24.32
N ILE A 1032 17.68 -48.63 25.39
CA ILE A 1032 18.16 -47.92 26.60
C ILE A 1032 17.81 -48.77 27.85
N PRO A 1033 18.65 -48.81 28.91
CA PRO A 1033 18.68 -49.89 29.89
C PRO A 1033 17.58 -49.81 30.97
N LEU A 1034 16.98 -50.95 31.31
CA LEU A 1034 16.06 -51.11 32.44
C LEU A 1034 16.81 -51.58 33.70
N ALA A 1035 16.73 -50.76 34.76
CA ALA A 1035 16.80 -51.23 36.13
C ALA A 1035 15.40 -51.73 36.56
N ILE A 1036 15.38 -52.89 37.19
CA ILE A 1036 14.20 -53.67 37.57
C ILE A 1036 13.46 -53.02 38.75
N ASP A 1037 12.14 -52.93 38.69
CA ASP A 1037 11.31 -53.15 39.87
C ASP A 1037 10.00 -53.89 39.52
N SER A 1038 9.55 -54.67 40.48
CA SER A 1038 8.76 -55.88 40.36
C SER A 1038 7.25 -55.68 40.56
N SER A 1039 6.47 -56.50 39.86
CA SER A 1039 5.04 -56.80 40.08
C SER A 1039 4.01 -55.67 39.83
N LYS A 1040 3.46 -55.62 38.61
CA LYS A 1040 2.12 -55.04 38.37
C LYS A 1040 1.20 -56.11 37.82
N ILE A 1041 0.19 -56.49 38.61
CA ILE A 1041 -0.83 -57.45 38.24
C ILE A 1041 -1.88 -56.71 37.38
N ALA A 1042 -1.99 -57.07 36.11
CA ALA A 1042 -2.85 -56.36 35.14
C ALA A 1042 -4.36 -56.65 35.32
N LEU A 1043 -4.73 -57.79 35.93
CA LEU A 1043 -6.13 -58.22 36.08
C LEU A 1043 -6.39 -58.92 37.44
N GLY A 1044 -7.59 -58.70 37.99
CA GLY A 1044 -8.06 -59.29 39.25
C GLY A 1044 -8.13 -58.30 40.42
N PRO A 1045 -8.62 -58.73 41.60
CA PRO A 1045 -8.93 -57.84 42.75
C PRO A 1045 -7.73 -57.10 43.36
N LYS A 1046 -6.50 -57.45 42.95
CA LYS A 1046 -5.24 -56.83 43.39
C LYS A 1046 -4.56 -55.99 42.29
N ARG A 1047 -5.34 -55.46 41.33
CA ARG A 1047 -4.83 -54.59 40.27
C ARG A 1047 -4.24 -53.30 40.88
N GLY A 1048 -3.00 -52.96 40.53
CA GLY A 1048 -2.37 -51.70 40.92
C GLY A 1048 -3.01 -50.48 40.24
N PRO A 1049 -2.89 -49.26 40.80
CA PRO A 1049 -3.54 -48.08 40.25
C PRO A 1049 -3.02 -47.80 38.83
N SER A 1050 -3.93 -47.63 37.86
CA SER A 1050 -3.57 -47.26 36.50
C SER A 1050 -3.16 -45.78 36.48
N ILE A 1051 -1.97 -45.50 35.96
CA ILE A 1051 -1.63 -44.15 35.50
C ILE A 1051 -2.53 -43.93 34.29
N THR A 1052 -3.47 -42.99 34.37
CA THR A 1052 -4.16 -42.47 33.19
C THR A 1052 -3.10 -41.84 32.29
N GLU A 1053 -2.81 -42.46 31.15
CA GLU A 1053 -2.04 -41.81 30.10
C GLU A 1053 -2.78 -40.53 29.71
N LYS A 1054 -2.07 -39.41 29.81
CA LYS A 1054 -2.57 -38.11 29.38
C LYS A 1054 -2.56 -38.14 27.86
N GLU A 1055 -3.74 -38.26 27.25
CA GLU A 1055 -3.86 -38.17 25.80
C GLU A 1055 -3.66 -36.70 25.43
N VAL A 1056 -2.50 -36.40 24.84
CA VAL A 1056 -2.14 -35.07 24.36
C VAL A 1056 -2.31 -35.06 22.84
N LEU A 1057 -3.14 -34.14 22.33
CA LEU A 1057 -3.38 -33.98 20.91
C LEU A 1057 -2.76 -32.67 20.41
N THR A 1058 -2.10 -32.73 19.27
CA THR A 1058 -1.52 -31.55 18.60
C THR A 1058 -2.51 -30.97 17.59
N CYS A 1059 -2.78 -29.67 17.67
CA CYS A 1059 -3.56 -28.98 16.66
C CYS A 1059 -2.76 -28.88 15.34
N ILE A 1060 -3.34 -29.31 14.21
CA ILE A 1060 -2.66 -29.25 12.91
C ILE A 1060 -2.41 -27.80 12.42
N LEU A 1061 -3.19 -26.83 12.89
CA LEU A 1061 -3.11 -25.43 12.48
C LEU A 1061 -2.08 -24.67 13.29
N CYS A 1062 -2.23 -24.66 14.63
CA CYS A 1062 -1.36 -23.88 15.51
C CYS A 1062 -0.22 -24.69 16.17
N GLN A 1063 -0.15 -26.00 15.91
CA GLN A 1063 0.85 -26.93 16.46
C GLN A 1063 0.91 -26.96 18.00
N GLU A 1064 -0.17 -26.53 18.65
CA GLU A 1064 -0.27 -26.52 20.11
C GLU A 1064 -0.75 -27.89 20.61
N GLU A 1065 -0.10 -28.37 21.67
CA GLU A 1065 -0.42 -29.62 22.33
C GLU A 1065 -1.42 -29.37 23.46
N GLN A 1066 -2.59 -30.02 23.42
CA GLN A 1066 -3.57 -29.97 24.49
C GLN A 1066 -3.81 -31.35 25.10
N GLU A 1067 -3.75 -31.41 26.43
CA GLU A 1067 -4.22 -32.55 27.21
C GLU A 1067 -5.75 -32.65 27.13
N VAL A 1068 -6.26 -33.78 26.63
CA VAL A 1068 -7.69 -34.06 26.55
C VAL A 1068 -8.22 -34.41 27.94
N ARG A 1069 -9.08 -33.55 28.49
CA ARG A 1069 -9.78 -33.81 29.77
C ARG A 1069 -11.29 -33.89 29.54
N LEU A 1070 -11.94 -34.86 30.16
CA LEU A 1070 -13.38 -35.14 30.07
C LEU A 1070 -14.28 -33.95 30.43
N GLU A 1071 -13.78 -32.99 31.22
CA GLU A 1071 -14.53 -31.84 31.75
C GLU A 1071 -14.14 -30.50 31.09
N SER A 1072 -13.16 -30.50 30.18
CA SER A 1072 -12.72 -29.29 29.47
C SER A 1072 -13.23 -29.27 28.04
N ALA A 1073 -13.56 -28.09 27.50
CA ALA A 1073 -13.80 -27.94 26.07
C ALA A 1073 -12.57 -28.44 25.27
N ALA A 1074 -12.77 -29.47 24.44
CA ALA A 1074 -11.68 -30.07 23.67
C ALA A 1074 -11.27 -29.18 22.49
N MET A 1075 -9.96 -29.04 22.26
CA MET A 1075 -9.38 -28.29 21.13
C MET A 1075 -9.70 -28.88 19.76
N VAL A 1076 -10.01 -30.18 19.71
CA VAL A 1076 -9.91 -31.01 18.51
C VAL A 1076 -11.25 -31.71 18.28
N LEU A 1077 -11.85 -31.49 17.11
CA LEU A 1077 -12.83 -32.41 16.55
C LEU A 1077 -12.06 -33.61 16.01
N SER A 1078 -12.34 -34.81 16.51
CA SER A 1078 -11.76 -36.04 15.96
C SER A 1078 -12.26 -36.25 14.52
N ALA A 1079 -11.43 -35.90 13.53
CA ALA A 1079 -11.69 -36.27 12.14
C ALA A 1079 -11.21 -37.71 11.93
N CYS A 1080 -12.14 -38.65 11.71
CA CYS A 1080 -11.78 -39.99 11.28
C CYS A 1080 -11.20 -39.92 9.85
N VAL A 1081 -9.87 -39.99 9.73
CA VAL A 1081 -9.24 -40.31 8.46
C VAL A 1081 -9.47 -41.79 8.19
N GLN A 1082 -10.48 -42.12 7.40
CA GLN A 1082 -10.61 -43.46 6.86
C GLN A 1082 -9.47 -43.67 5.86
N LYS A 1083 -8.40 -44.35 6.27
CA LYS A 1083 -7.38 -44.84 5.32
C LYS A 1083 -8.09 -45.70 4.29
N SER A 1084 -8.11 -45.24 3.04
CA SER A 1084 -8.64 -46.01 1.93
C SER A 1084 -7.90 -47.35 1.85
N THR A 1085 -8.65 -48.45 2.00
CA THR A 1085 -8.14 -49.82 1.81
C THR A 1085 -8.01 -50.18 0.32
N ALA A 1086 -8.22 -49.22 -0.60
CA ALA A 1086 -8.15 -49.47 -2.03
C ALA A 1086 -6.77 -49.97 -2.50
N LEU A 1087 -5.70 -49.66 -1.75
CA LEU A 1087 -4.32 -50.04 -2.07
C LEU A 1087 -3.65 -50.93 -1.01
N THR A 1088 -4.38 -51.43 -0.01
CA THR A 1088 -3.79 -52.31 1.01
C THR A 1088 -3.66 -53.74 0.47
N GLN A 1089 -2.45 -54.30 0.50
CA GLN A 1089 -2.18 -55.69 0.07
C GLN A 1089 -2.78 -56.77 1.00
N HIS A 1090 -3.40 -56.37 2.13
CA HIS A 1090 -4.02 -57.28 3.09
C HIS A 1090 -5.56 -57.20 3.04
N ARG A 1091 -6.16 -57.69 1.96
CA ARG A 1091 -7.60 -58.00 1.95
C ARG A 1091 -7.81 -59.35 2.64
N GLY A 1092 -8.40 -59.35 3.84
CA GLY A 1092 -8.94 -60.58 4.44
C GLY A 1092 -8.56 -60.91 5.88
N LYS A 1093 -7.84 -60.04 6.61
CA LYS A 1093 -7.66 -60.23 8.06
C LYS A 1093 -8.61 -59.33 8.84
N THR A 1094 -9.58 -59.95 9.52
CA THR A 1094 -10.45 -59.29 10.50
C THR A 1094 -9.57 -58.86 11.68
N LEU A 1095 -9.50 -57.55 11.96
CA LEU A 1095 -8.93 -57.03 13.19
C LEU A 1095 -9.89 -57.39 14.35
N GLU A 1096 -9.50 -58.33 15.20
CA GLU A 1096 -10.18 -58.59 16.47
C GLU A 1096 -9.92 -57.42 17.43
N LEU A 1097 -10.91 -56.54 17.58
CA LEU A 1097 -10.96 -55.56 18.66
C LEU A 1097 -11.41 -56.27 19.95
N SER A 1098 -10.47 -56.56 20.84
CA SER A 1098 -10.75 -57.08 22.18
C SER A 1098 -11.10 -55.94 23.15
N GLY A 1099 -12.41 -55.67 23.28
CA GLY A 1099 -13.16 -55.13 24.44
C GLY A 1099 -12.73 -53.79 25.08
N GLY A 1100 -13.59 -52.81 25.36
CA GLY A 1100 -15.03 -52.66 25.22
C GLY A 1100 -15.56 -51.53 26.14
N ARG A 1101 -16.62 -50.85 25.66
CA ARG A 1101 -17.72 -50.15 26.37
C ARG A 1101 -17.75 -48.60 26.47
N TYR A 1102 -18.69 -48.08 25.65
CA TYR A 1102 -19.58 -46.91 25.80
C TYR A 1102 -19.16 -45.51 25.31
N LEU A 1103 -19.68 -45.16 24.13
CA LEU A 1103 -20.48 -43.94 23.94
C LEU A 1103 -21.60 -44.23 22.93
N SER A 1104 -22.78 -44.54 23.47
CA SER A 1104 -24.02 -44.69 22.71
C SER A 1104 -24.80 -43.38 22.78
N SER A 1105 -24.53 -42.44 21.88
CA SER A 1105 -25.47 -41.36 21.54
C SER A 1105 -25.02 -40.61 20.28
N ALA A 1106 -25.14 -41.25 19.12
CA ALA A 1106 -25.18 -40.55 17.84
C ALA A 1106 -25.98 -41.43 16.85
N LYS A 1107 -27.31 -41.32 16.91
CA LYS A 1107 -28.18 -41.80 15.83
C LYS A 1107 -28.44 -40.64 14.88
N ASN A 1108 -28.25 -40.92 13.59
CA ASN A 1108 -28.67 -40.20 12.39
C ASN A 1108 -27.70 -39.17 11.80
N ILE A 1109 -26.70 -39.66 11.05
CA ILE A 1109 -26.29 -39.05 9.78
C ILE A 1109 -26.16 -40.18 8.75
N SER A 1110 -27.08 -40.22 7.79
CA SER A 1110 -27.00 -41.08 6.61
C SER A 1110 -26.04 -40.44 5.60
N CYS A 1111 -24.95 -41.13 5.28
CA CYS A 1111 -24.04 -40.74 4.20
C CYS A 1111 -24.32 -41.62 2.99
N SER A 1112 -25.01 -41.08 1.97
CA SER A 1112 -25.14 -41.70 0.65
C SER A 1112 -23.92 -41.32 -0.19
N CYS A 1113 -23.00 -42.26 -0.36
CA CYS A 1113 -21.85 -42.14 -1.25
C CYS A 1113 -22.20 -42.76 -2.61
N SER A 1114 -22.21 -41.95 -3.67
CA SER A 1114 -22.23 -42.45 -5.05
C SER A 1114 -21.40 -41.57 -5.98
N LEU A 1115 -20.22 -42.10 -6.31
CA LEU A 1115 -19.57 -42.11 -7.63
C LEU A 1115 -19.33 -40.78 -8.36
N LEU A 1116 -18.06 -40.40 -8.48
CA LEU A 1116 -17.49 -39.80 -9.69
C LEU A 1116 -16.08 -40.38 -9.94
N ARG A 1117 -16.00 -41.25 -10.94
CA ARG A 1117 -14.76 -41.77 -11.54
C ARG A 1117 -14.44 -40.93 -12.79
N THR A 1118 -13.22 -40.37 -12.79
CA THR A 1118 -12.26 -40.26 -13.91
C THR A 1118 -12.69 -39.68 -15.27
N HIS A 1119 -12.00 -38.62 -15.72
CA HIS A 1119 -11.07 -38.66 -16.85
C HIS A 1119 -10.27 -37.35 -16.99
N PHE A 1120 -8.94 -37.44 -16.85
CA PHE A 1120 -7.97 -36.44 -17.30
C PHE A 1120 -6.88 -37.22 -18.07
N SER A 1121 -6.77 -37.01 -19.37
CA SER A 1121 -5.49 -37.14 -20.10
C SER A 1121 -5.51 -36.27 -21.37
N ASP A 1122 -4.33 -35.70 -21.63
CA ASP A 1122 -3.78 -35.25 -22.92
C ASP A 1122 -4.31 -33.93 -23.54
N VAL A 1123 -3.50 -32.87 -23.58
CA VAL A 1123 -2.44 -32.56 -24.60
C VAL A 1123 -1.91 -31.13 -24.35
N LEU A 1124 -0.60 -30.95 -24.54
CA LEU A 1124 0.21 -29.73 -24.34
C LEU A 1124 0.67 -29.15 -25.71
N GLN A 1125 0.93 -27.82 -25.73
CA GLN A 1125 1.77 -26.99 -26.64
C GLN A 1125 1.08 -26.12 -27.75
N PRO A 1126 1.71 -25.05 -28.29
CA PRO A 1126 2.33 -23.88 -27.62
C PRO A 1126 2.09 -22.52 -28.37
N VAL A 1127 2.10 -21.35 -27.70
CA VAL A 1127 2.34 -20.04 -28.37
C VAL A 1127 3.19 -19.10 -27.50
N LEU A 1128 4.07 -18.38 -28.19
CA LEU A 1128 5.27 -17.64 -27.79
C LEU A 1128 5.02 -16.27 -27.11
N CYS A 1129 6.06 -15.82 -26.40
CA CYS A 1129 6.30 -14.58 -25.67
C CYS A 1129 5.83 -13.25 -26.32
N HIS A 1130 5.36 -12.31 -25.48
CA HIS A 1130 5.99 -10.99 -25.29
C HIS A 1130 5.62 -10.38 -23.92
N SER A 1131 6.67 -10.01 -23.15
CA SER A 1131 6.78 -9.04 -22.04
C SER A 1131 5.58 -8.79 -21.10
N GLU A 1132 5.71 -9.14 -19.81
CA GLU A 1132 5.42 -8.28 -18.64
C GLU A 1132 5.68 -8.99 -17.30
N MET A 1133 5.74 -8.20 -16.23
CA MET A 1133 6.18 -8.43 -14.84
C MET A 1133 5.81 -9.78 -14.17
N PRO A 1134 6.57 -10.24 -13.15
CA PRO A 1134 6.13 -11.36 -12.33
C PRO A 1134 5.05 -10.89 -11.35
N MET A 1135 3.78 -10.97 -11.77
CA MET A 1135 2.69 -11.22 -10.83
C MET A 1135 2.90 -12.64 -10.30
N VAL A 1136 3.17 -12.74 -8.99
CA VAL A 1136 3.04 -14.02 -8.29
C VAL A 1136 1.55 -14.32 -8.25
N HIS A 1137 1.07 -15.12 -9.20
CA HIS A 1137 -0.20 -15.82 -9.09
C HIS A 1137 -0.10 -16.78 -7.90
N MET A 1138 -0.51 -16.34 -6.71
CA MET A 1138 -1.03 -17.25 -5.70
C MET A 1138 -2.45 -17.60 -6.14
N ILE A 1139 -2.61 -18.81 -6.65
CA ILE A 1139 -3.92 -19.41 -6.96
C ILE A 1139 -4.66 -19.57 -5.61
N PRO A 1140 -5.80 -18.91 -5.38
CA PRO A 1140 -6.61 -19.15 -4.21
C PRO A 1140 -7.41 -20.44 -4.44
N LEU A 1141 -7.04 -21.53 -3.78
CA LEU A 1141 -7.92 -22.69 -3.63
C LEU A 1141 -9.04 -22.32 -2.63
N THR A 1142 -10.01 -21.54 -3.09
CA THR A 1142 -11.24 -21.27 -2.36
C THR A 1142 -12.31 -22.30 -2.75
N LEU A 1143 -12.48 -23.32 -1.93
CA LEU A 1143 -13.69 -24.14 -1.92
C LEU A 1143 -14.82 -23.31 -1.29
N ARG A 1144 -15.50 -22.48 -2.10
CA ARG A 1144 -16.78 -21.84 -1.71
C ARG A 1144 -17.87 -22.90 -1.70
N ALA A 1145 -18.31 -23.34 -0.52
CA ALA A 1145 -19.62 -23.95 -0.35
C ALA A 1145 -20.67 -22.83 -0.33
N THR A 1146 -21.53 -22.78 -1.33
CA THR A 1146 -22.65 -21.83 -1.44
C THR A 1146 -23.73 -22.17 -0.41
N GLY A 1147 -23.82 -21.37 0.65
CA GLY A 1147 -24.91 -21.43 1.62
C GLY A 1147 -26.12 -20.63 1.14
N VAL A 1148 -27.12 -21.32 0.58
CA VAL A 1148 -28.47 -20.76 0.38
C VAL A 1148 -29.30 -21.06 1.63
N ARG A 1149 -29.83 -20.03 2.29
CA ARG A 1149 -30.99 -20.16 3.18
C ARG A 1149 -31.90 -18.94 3.06
N GLN A 1150 -33.14 -19.20 2.67
CA GLN A 1150 -34.32 -18.54 3.25
C GLN A 1150 -35.48 -19.53 3.40
N PRO A 1151 -36.44 -19.26 4.32
CA PRO A 1151 -37.13 -20.28 5.09
C PRO A 1151 -38.58 -20.49 4.62
N TRP A 1152 -39.06 -21.74 4.68
CA TRP A 1152 -40.49 -22.03 4.67
C TRP A 1152 -40.82 -23.01 5.80
N CYS A 1153 -41.52 -22.51 6.82
CA CYS A 1153 -42.15 -23.29 7.86
C CYS A 1153 -43.34 -24.05 7.27
N TYR A 1154 -43.39 -25.38 7.41
CA TYR A 1154 -44.65 -26.11 7.53
C TYR A 1154 -44.42 -27.39 8.36
N HIS A 1155 -45.17 -27.51 9.45
CA HIS A 1155 -45.27 -28.72 10.27
C HIS A 1155 -45.77 -29.92 9.46
N PRO A 1156 -45.36 -31.14 9.83
CA PRO A 1156 -46.39 -32.11 10.21
C PRO A 1156 -46.03 -32.96 11.44
N GLN A 1157 -47.06 -33.20 12.26
CA GLN A 1157 -47.12 -34.26 13.25
C GLN A 1157 -47.60 -35.59 12.61
N PRO A 1158 -47.54 -36.73 13.32
CA PRO A 1158 -47.01 -38.00 12.81
C PRO A 1158 -48.12 -38.99 12.40
N PHE A 1159 -47.74 -40.07 11.69
CA PHE A 1159 -48.00 -41.47 12.10
C PHE A 1159 -47.72 -42.48 10.98
N ARG A 1160 -47.08 -43.58 11.39
CA ARG A 1160 -47.25 -44.99 11.01
C ARG A 1160 -46.59 -45.57 9.74
N SER A 1161 -46.04 -46.76 10.03
CA SER A 1161 -45.36 -47.81 9.26
C SER A 1161 -44.02 -47.48 8.64
#